data_AF-A0A958K9D9-F1
#
_entry.id   AF-A0A958K9D9-F1
#
_cell.length_a   1.000
_cell.length_b   1.000
_cell.length_c   1.000
_cell.angle_alpha   90.00
_cell.angle_beta   90.00
_cell.angle_gamma   90.00
#
_symmetry.space_group_name_H-M   'P 1'
#
loop_
_entity.id
_entity.type
_entity.pdbx_description
1 polymer ?
#
loop_
_entity_poly.entity_id
_entity_poly.type
_entity_poly.pdbx_seq_one_letter_code
_entity_poly.pdbx_strand_id
1 'polypeptide(L)'
;SSTGIELSVAKEFAVDIGLTMVAATKGLESGVYCVSEILPVSFKSDSTQEGYCGDGQVQTSLGEQCDDGNNDSGDACSATCQDEIPTSDDITVSLKATRTSGVAPLAIHFDATGTVAPSSSSTPFSDLMYSWDFGDPNSGNWSINGKSRNSASGPVAGHLYEEAGDYTVRLSVVDQQGKYNEKEVLIHVIDADQYFSGSNTVCASTSGNFSGCPDAGAQKVTTSSFGTAMSYLGNGKRVLLRRGEVFSTSGTSISVTDTAMIGAFGSGTAKPRIELTSSGIALQLKNVNTQIKDIRIVDLEFDGNSSEASKSIAAESSTKYLTILRTDMHDFGTGLEMASSVLTYWNNNGYPQAIHSGFSLVESSIIESSWGGAYLEAKDVTFLGNRLYNYTVDPNEHIIRTPFLDNAVFSNNSMGGGSFQKHVFKMHGPTYSGGTSSVIPAHSMTQNVLVSDNEFYAGRSQWAVVPGPQNSIEDERLRNILIERNSFRASNTSIILLRQSGNYATIRNNVFNLTGGIGGQGIHLSKRGADPAPEHARIYNNTFYRADSGVLEAIYIAGDAIDAVARNNLAAGPFATSPKVLVQNYSPSTTADHNLLSDNPKFVANAPVSALNFQLKAGSPAIDAGAPVANLEDYNESSRPINGDGTGAAQYDIGAFEFAP
;
A
#
# COMPACT_ATOMS: atom_id res chain seq x y z
N SER A 1 -86.45 -7.45 -2.34
CA SER A 1 -86.54 -8.65 -3.18
C SER A 1 -85.51 -8.53 -4.29
N SER A 2 -84.37 -9.22 -4.09
CA SER A 2 -83.84 -10.27 -4.98
C SER A 2 -83.19 -9.66 -6.25
N THR A 3 -81.91 -9.84 -6.51
CA THR A 3 -81.19 -11.12 -6.52
C THR A 3 -79.68 -10.84 -6.49
N GLY A 4 -78.94 -11.60 -5.67
CA GLY A 4 -77.50 -11.73 -5.81
C GLY A 4 -77.14 -12.51 -7.07
N ILE A 5 -75.96 -12.23 -7.62
CA ILE A 5 -75.25 -13.11 -8.56
C ILE A 5 -73.89 -13.39 -7.94
N GLU A 6 -73.68 -14.64 -7.51
CA GLU A 6 -72.36 -15.24 -7.37
C GLU A 6 -71.81 -15.57 -8.76
N LEU A 7 -70.53 -15.27 -9.00
CA LEU A 7 -69.77 -15.83 -10.12
C LEU A 7 -68.48 -16.43 -9.57
N SER A 8 -68.37 -17.75 -9.75
CA SER A 8 -67.29 -18.61 -9.27
C SER A 8 -66.00 -18.43 -10.06
N VAL A 9 -64.87 -18.55 -9.36
CA VAL A 9 -63.53 -18.62 -9.95
C VAL A 9 -63.37 -19.91 -10.75
N ALA A 10 -63.07 -19.78 -12.04
CA ALA A 10 -62.60 -20.87 -12.88
C ALA A 10 -61.23 -20.50 -13.47
N LYS A 11 -60.21 -21.27 -13.06
CA LYS A 11 -58.88 -21.51 -13.66
C LYS A 11 -58.13 -20.33 -14.31
N GLU A 12 -56.97 -20.06 -13.70
CA GLU A 12 -55.76 -19.42 -14.25
C GLU A 12 -55.73 -19.25 -15.79
N PHE A 13 -55.72 -17.99 -16.22
CA PHE A 13 -54.63 -17.37 -16.98
C PHE A 13 -54.64 -15.88 -16.64
N ALA A 14 -53.56 -15.39 -16.05
CA ALA A 14 -53.37 -13.98 -15.73
C ALA A 14 -52.96 -13.22 -17.00
N VAL A 15 -53.63 -12.10 -17.31
CA VAL A 15 -52.97 -10.88 -17.77
C VAL A 15 -53.66 -9.71 -17.08
N ASP A 16 -52.83 -8.93 -16.40
CA ASP A 16 -53.11 -7.74 -15.61
C ASP A 16 -53.51 -6.56 -16.52
N ILE A 17 -54.50 -5.77 -16.12
CA ILE A 17 -54.58 -4.37 -16.56
C ILE A 17 -54.98 -3.54 -15.35
N GLY A 18 -53.99 -3.29 -14.49
CA GLY A 18 -54.05 -2.28 -13.45
C GLY A 18 -54.36 -0.91 -14.05
N LEU A 19 -55.49 -0.34 -13.64
CA LEU A 19 -55.68 1.10 -13.65
C LEU A 19 -56.27 1.50 -12.30
N THR A 20 -55.38 1.64 -11.33
CA THR A 20 -55.64 2.34 -10.08
C THR A 20 -55.52 3.83 -10.38
N MET A 21 -56.65 4.54 -10.50
CA MET A 21 -56.64 5.99 -10.49
C MET A 21 -56.21 6.48 -9.09
N VAL A 22 -55.00 7.05 -9.01
CA VAL A 22 -54.59 7.87 -7.87
C VAL A 22 -55.30 9.22 -7.99
N ALA A 23 -56.41 9.38 -7.29
CA ALA A 23 -57.03 10.69 -7.12
C ALA A 23 -56.15 11.53 -6.18
N ALA A 24 -55.50 12.56 -6.74
CA ALA A 24 -54.86 13.63 -5.98
C ALA A 24 -55.92 14.37 -5.16
N THR A 25 -55.97 14.12 -3.85
CA THR A 25 -56.87 14.82 -2.94
C THR A 25 -56.14 15.96 -2.25
N LYS A 26 -56.19 17.16 -2.87
CA LYS A 26 -56.04 18.43 -2.15
C LYS A 26 -57.41 19.10 -2.09
N GLY A 27 -57.99 19.13 -0.89
CA GLY A 27 -59.05 20.06 -0.46
C GLY A 27 -60.25 20.23 -1.38
N LEU A 28 -61.28 19.39 -1.20
CA LEU A 28 -62.64 19.70 -1.65
C LEU A 28 -63.63 19.41 -0.50
N GLU A 29 -64.39 20.44 -0.13
CA GLU A 29 -65.51 20.35 0.81
C GLU A 29 -66.73 19.66 0.16
N SER A 30 -67.63 19.12 1.00
CA SER A 30 -68.84 18.44 0.53
C SER A 30 -69.78 19.38 -0.23
N GLY A 31 -70.06 19.04 -1.49
CA GLY A 31 -71.02 19.75 -2.34
C GLY A 31 -71.65 18.84 -3.41
N VAL A 32 -72.89 19.13 -3.77
CA VAL A 32 -73.64 18.45 -4.84
C VAL A 32 -73.23 19.09 -6.17
N TYR A 33 -72.65 18.32 -7.09
CA TYR A 33 -72.33 18.76 -8.45
C TYR A 33 -73.38 18.23 -9.43
N CYS A 34 -74.07 19.13 -10.12
CA CYS A 34 -74.96 18.78 -11.23
C CYS A 34 -74.14 18.51 -12.49
N VAL A 35 -74.31 17.32 -13.07
CA VAL A 35 -73.73 16.95 -14.36
C VAL A 35 -74.68 17.44 -15.46
N SER A 36 -74.33 18.53 -16.15
CA SER A 36 -75.01 18.96 -17.37
C SER A 36 -74.28 18.38 -18.58
N GLU A 37 -75.02 17.60 -19.37
CA GLU A 37 -74.68 17.02 -20.68
C GLU A 37 -74.02 15.63 -20.67
N ILE A 38 -74.84 14.64 -21.07
CA ILE A 38 -74.39 13.35 -21.59
C ILE A 38 -74.04 13.59 -23.06
N LEU A 39 -72.75 13.73 -23.36
CA LEU A 39 -72.26 13.63 -24.73
C LEU A 39 -72.17 12.14 -25.11
N PRO A 40 -72.64 11.73 -26.32
CA PRO A 40 -72.53 10.35 -26.76
C PRO A 40 -71.05 10.00 -26.92
N VAL A 41 -70.60 8.95 -26.22
CA VAL A 41 -69.29 8.32 -26.47
C VAL A 41 -69.36 7.69 -27.85
N SER A 42 -68.79 8.39 -28.84
CA SER A 42 -68.49 7.83 -30.15
C SER A 42 -67.32 6.86 -29.99
N PHE A 43 -67.56 5.56 -30.14
CA PHE A 43 -66.48 4.62 -30.43
C PHE A 43 -65.92 4.94 -31.82
N LYS A 44 -64.81 5.68 -31.87
CA LYS A 44 -63.88 5.58 -32.99
C LYS A 44 -63.08 4.30 -32.78
N SER A 45 -63.53 3.21 -33.40
CA SER A 45 -62.60 2.19 -33.83
C SER A 45 -61.73 2.80 -34.93
N ASP A 46 -60.43 2.56 -34.84
CA ASP A 46 -59.39 2.87 -35.82
C ASP A 46 -58.66 4.22 -35.60
N SER A 47 -57.68 4.16 -34.71
CA SER A 47 -56.33 4.52 -35.14
C SER A 47 -55.46 3.31 -34.87
N THR A 48 -54.91 2.70 -35.93
CA THR A 48 -53.60 2.07 -35.87
C THR A 48 -52.66 3.05 -35.16
N GLN A 49 -52.46 2.89 -33.86
CA GLN A 49 -51.31 3.52 -33.20
C GLN A 49 -50.13 2.78 -33.82
N GLU A 50 -49.41 3.45 -34.73
CA GLU A 50 -48.10 2.95 -35.14
C GLU A 50 -47.30 2.86 -33.83
N GLY A 51 -46.96 1.63 -33.45
CA GLY A 51 -46.06 1.41 -32.32
C GLY A 51 -44.78 2.21 -32.58
N TYR A 52 -44.27 2.83 -31.53
CA TYR A 52 -43.04 3.60 -31.60
C TYR A 52 -42.30 3.42 -30.29
N CYS A 53 -40.97 3.44 -30.40
CA CYS A 53 -40.12 3.32 -29.23
C CYS A 53 -40.45 4.41 -28.20
N GLY A 54 -40.70 4.01 -26.96
CA GLY A 54 -41.00 4.89 -25.83
C GLY A 54 -42.48 5.00 -25.50
N ASP A 55 -43.32 4.09 -26.00
CA ASP A 55 -44.78 4.09 -25.76
C ASP A 55 -45.23 3.20 -24.59
N GLY A 56 -44.26 2.55 -23.93
CA GLY A 56 -44.45 1.67 -22.77
C GLY A 56 -44.81 0.24 -23.15
N GLN A 57 -44.72 -0.16 -24.43
CA GLN A 57 -45.06 -1.50 -24.90
C GLN A 57 -44.01 -2.06 -25.86
N VAL A 58 -43.31 -3.12 -25.47
CA VAL A 58 -42.31 -3.76 -26.34
C VAL A 58 -42.93 -4.36 -27.61
N GLN A 59 -42.61 -3.78 -28.77
CA GLN A 59 -43.11 -4.19 -30.09
C GLN A 59 -42.01 -4.85 -30.93
N THR A 60 -41.77 -6.13 -30.66
CA THR A 60 -40.76 -6.94 -31.37
C THR A 60 -40.89 -6.93 -32.90
N SER A 61 -42.09 -6.70 -33.46
CA SER A 61 -42.31 -6.57 -34.91
C SER A 61 -41.70 -5.30 -35.53
N LEU A 62 -41.41 -4.28 -34.73
CA LEU A 62 -40.75 -3.03 -35.14
C LEU A 62 -39.25 -3.02 -34.84
N GLY A 63 -38.72 -4.10 -34.26
CA GLY A 63 -37.29 -4.24 -33.92
C GLY A 63 -36.94 -3.86 -32.48
N GLU A 64 -37.94 -3.66 -31.62
CA GLU A 64 -37.73 -3.33 -30.20
C GLU A 64 -37.30 -4.56 -29.38
N GLN A 65 -36.38 -4.35 -28.45
CA GLN A 65 -35.87 -5.32 -27.48
C GLN A 65 -36.37 -5.01 -26.06
N CYS A 66 -36.57 -3.72 -25.77
CA CYS A 66 -37.09 -3.16 -24.53
C CYS A 66 -38.02 -1.97 -24.85
N ASP A 67 -38.74 -1.45 -23.86
CA ASP A 67 -39.46 -0.16 -23.90
C ASP A 67 -39.73 0.29 -22.45
N ASP A 68 -39.24 1.47 -22.06
CA ASP A 68 -39.36 2.04 -20.71
C ASP A 68 -40.31 3.26 -20.65
N GLY A 69 -41.06 3.52 -21.72
CA GLY A 69 -42.08 4.56 -21.78
C GLY A 69 -41.56 5.97 -22.08
N ASN A 70 -40.32 6.12 -22.57
CA ASN A 70 -39.80 7.38 -23.13
C ASN A 70 -38.72 7.13 -24.22
N ASN A 71 -38.11 8.19 -24.78
CA ASN A 71 -37.02 8.10 -25.77
C ASN A 71 -35.71 8.71 -25.26
N ASP A 72 -35.52 8.74 -23.95
CA ASP A 72 -34.24 9.09 -23.36
C ASP A 72 -33.30 7.87 -23.50
N SER A 73 -32.05 8.02 -23.06
CA SER A 73 -31.11 6.91 -23.09
C SER A 73 -30.32 6.93 -21.79
N GLY A 74 -29.96 5.76 -21.28
CA GLY A 74 -29.35 5.55 -19.98
C GLY A 74 -30.35 5.27 -18.86
N ASP A 75 -31.63 5.01 -19.15
CA ASP A 75 -32.70 4.79 -18.18
C ASP A 75 -33.45 3.44 -18.30
N ALA A 76 -32.78 2.45 -18.91
CA ALA A 76 -33.13 1.02 -19.05
C ALA A 76 -33.46 0.61 -20.49
N CYS A 77 -33.87 1.54 -21.33
CA CYS A 77 -34.05 1.32 -22.75
C CYS A 77 -33.53 2.51 -23.58
N SER A 78 -32.89 2.23 -24.71
CA SER A 78 -32.34 3.32 -25.54
C SER A 78 -33.44 4.06 -26.28
N ALA A 79 -33.13 5.25 -26.79
CA ALA A 79 -34.04 6.06 -27.62
C ALA A 79 -34.51 5.36 -28.92
N THR A 80 -33.91 4.20 -29.24
CA THR A 80 -34.22 3.34 -30.39
C THR A 80 -34.70 1.94 -29.99
N CYS A 81 -35.06 1.76 -28.71
CA CYS A 81 -35.63 0.57 -28.12
C CYS A 81 -34.80 -0.69 -28.31
N GLN A 82 -33.49 -0.50 -28.24
CA GLN A 82 -32.52 -1.58 -28.06
C GLN A 82 -32.16 -1.66 -26.59
N ASP A 83 -31.94 -2.89 -26.12
CA ASP A 83 -31.45 -3.14 -24.76
C ASP A 83 -30.22 -2.28 -24.54
N GLU A 84 -30.26 -1.44 -23.52
CA GLU A 84 -29.07 -0.72 -23.11
C GLU A 84 -28.17 -1.72 -22.42
N ILE A 85 -27.04 -2.04 -23.06
CA ILE A 85 -25.90 -2.52 -22.28
C ILE A 85 -25.63 -1.39 -21.29
N PRO A 86 -25.73 -1.61 -19.97
CA PRO A 86 -25.50 -0.55 -19.00
C PRO A 86 -24.20 0.13 -19.38
N THR A 87 -24.29 1.41 -19.75
CA THR A 87 -23.11 2.24 -19.96
C THR A 87 -22.36 2.19 -18.64
N SER A 88 -21.21 1.52 -18.65
CA SER A 88 -20.38 1.27 -17.48
C SER A 88 -19.94 2.61 -16.92
N ASP A 89 -20.72 3.12 -15.97
CA ASP A 89 -20.37 4.19 -15.06
C ASP A 89 -19.29 3.74 -14.05
N ASP A 90 -18.54 2.70 -14.39
CA ASP A 90 -18.10 1.69 -13.43
C ASP A 90 -16.63 1.85 -13.04
N ILE A 91 -16.39 1.68 -11.76
CA ILE A 91 -15.09 1.29 -11.23
C ILE A 91 -15.11 -0.23 -11.19
N THR A 92 -14.38 -0.91 -12.07
CA THR A 92 -14.24 -2.36 -11.98
C THR A 92 -13.09 -2.71 -11.04
N VAL A 93 -13.42 -3.09 -9.80
CA VAL A 93 -12.44 -3.40 -8.75
C VAL A 93 -11.72 -4.73 -9.02
N SER A 94 -10.38 -4.66 -9.09
CA SER A 94 -9.51 -5.83 -8.99
C SER A 94 -9.13 -6.05 -7.53
N LEU A 95 -9.32 -7.27 -7.04
CA LEU A 95 -8.83 -7.70 -5.72
C LEU A 95 -8.20 -9.08 -5.91
N LYS A 96 -6.88 -9.15 -5.79
CA LYS A 96 -6.11 -10.41 -5.84
C LYS A 96 -5.30 -10.55 -4.56
N ALA A 97 -5.53 -11.62 -3.82
CA ALA A 97 -4.65 -12.03 -2.72
C ALA A 97 -3.60 -13.00 -3.26
N THR A 98 -2.33 -12.89 -2.83
CA THR A 98 -1.29 -13.84 -3.25
C THR A 98 -1.53 -15.28 -2.76
N ARG A 99 -2.42 -15.45 -1.79
CA ARG A 99 -2.95 -16.70 -1.24
C ARG A 99 -4.25 -16.39 -0.49
N THR A 100 -5.17 -17.35 -0.41
CA THR A 100 -6.42 -17.23 0.36
C THR A 100 -6.48 -18.19 1.55
N SER A 101 -5.43 -18.98 1.78
CA SER A 101 -5.30 -19.82 2.95
C SER A 101 -3.84 -20.14 3.28
N GLY A 102 -3.57 -20.44 4.55
CA GLY A 102 -2.29 -20.92 5.04
C GLY A 102 -2.23 -20.92 6.57
N VAL A 103 -1.10 -21.39 7.11
CA VAL A 103 -0.91 -21.52 8.56
C VAL A 103 -0.55 -20.17 9.20
N ALA A 104 -1.06 -19.89 10.39
CA ALA A 104 -0.68 -18.73 11.19
C ALA A 104 0.80 -18.78 11.64
N PRO A 105 1.51 -17.64 11.75
CA PRO A 105 1.14 -16.35 11.18
C PRO A 105 1.08 -16.39 9.65
N LEU A 106 0.03 -15.85 9.04
CA LEU A 106 -0.21 -15.86 7.60
C LEU A 106 -0.08 -14.45 7.03
N ALA A 107 1.06 -14.17 6.40
CA ALA A 107 1.24 -12.93 5.64
C ALA A 107 0.65 -13.06 4.23
N ILE A 108 -0.09 -12.02 3.81
CA ILE A 108 -0.73 -11.93 2.50
C ILE A 108 -0.41 -10.57 1.89
N HIS A 109 -0.10 -10.59 0.61
CA HIS A 109 0.01 -9.38 -0.21
C HIS A 109 -1.23 -9.30 -1.09
N PHE A 110 -1.80 -8.10 -1.20
CA PHE A 110 -3.02 -7.82 -1.94
C PHE A 110 -2.72 -6.85 -3.09
N ASP A 111 -3.22 -7.19 -4.27
CA ASP A 111 -3.02 -6.47 -5.53
C ASP A 111 -4.37 -6.00 -6.09
N ALA A 112 -4.54 -4.68 -6.13
CA ALA A 112 -5.66 -4.01 -6.78
C ALA A 112 -5.24 -3.21 -8.03
N THR A 113 -4.02 -3.38 -8.52
CA THR A 113 -3.46 -2.64 -9.67
C THR A 113 -4.20 -2.91 -10.99
N GLY A 114 -4.95 -4.01 -11.05
CA GLY A 114 -5.85 -4.32 -12.18
C GLY A 114 -7.19 -3.56 -12.17
N THR A 115 -7.43 -2.68 -11.19
CA THR A 115 -8.65 -1.88 -11.11
C THR A 115 -8.69 -0.86 -12.24
N VAL A 116 -9.83 -0.72 -12.90
CA VAL A 116 -10.04 0.25 -13.98
C VAL A 116 -11.22 1.16 -13.66
N ALA A 117 -11.12 2.42 -14.06
CA ALA A 117 -12.20 3.40 -13.97
C ALA A 117 -12.20 4.26 -15.26
N PRO A 118 -12.66 3.70 -16.40
CA PRO A 118 -12.45 4.31 -17.72
C PRO A 118 -13.11 5.68 -17.88
N SER A 119 -14.15 5.97 -17.11
CA SER A 119 -14.89 7.23 -17.17
C SER A 119 -14.31 8.34 -16.29
N SER A 120 -13.43 8.02 -15.32
CA SER A 120 -12.95 9.00 -14.32
C SER A 120 -11.44 9.06 -14.14
N SER A 121 -10.67 8.07 -14.60
CA SER A 121 -9.22 8.04 -14.35
C SER A 121 -8.44 7.33 -15.47
N SER A 122 -7.40 8.01 -15.97
CA SER A 122 -6.39 7.41 -16.86
C SER A 122 -5.21 6.78 -16.09
N THR A 123 -5.06 7.09 -14.80
CA THR A 123 -4.02 6.53 -13.92
C THR A 123 -4.59 5.97 -12.61
N PRO A 124 -5.40 4.88 -12.65
CA PRO A 124 -6.14 4.37 -11.49
C PRO A 124 -5.26 4.12 -10.26
N PHE A 125 -4.02 3.69 -10.48
CA PHE A 125 -3.03 3.41 -9.42
C PHE A 125 -2.86 4.56 -8.42
N SER A 126 -2.89 5.82 -8.88
CA SER A 126 -2.74 6.99 -8.00
C SER A 126 -4.00 7.83 -7.85
N ASP A 127 -4.91 7.78 -8.83
CA ASP A 127 -6.04 8.71 -8.87
C ASP A 127 -7.25 8.21 -8.10
N LEU A 128 -7.40 6.89 -8.00
CA LEU A 128 -8.44 6.27 -7.19
C LEU A 128 -7.99 6.14 -5.74
N MET A 129 -8.97 6.12 -4.87
CA MET A 129 -8.78 5.86 -3.45
C MET A 129 -9.18 4.45 -3.13
N TYR A 130 -8.25 3.73 -2.52
CA TYR A 130 -8.41 2.34 -2.13
C TYR A 130 -8.40 2.31 -0.60
N SER A 131 -9.44 1.71 -0.02
CA SER A 131 -9.54 1.46 1.42
C SER A 131 -9.70 -0.03 1.67
N TRP A 132 -8.83 -0.57 2.52
CA TRP A 132 -8.82 -1.98 2.90
C TRP A 132 -9.31 -2.13 4.33
N ASP A 133 -10.24 -3.05 4.54
CA ASP A 133 -10.57 -3.65 5.85
C ASP A 133 -10.20 -5.14 5.78
N PHE A 134 -9.32 -5.59 6.67
CA PHE A 134 -8.84 -6.96 6.66
C PHE A 134 -9.75 -7.93 7.44
N GLY A 135 -10.81 -7.44 8.08
CA GLY A 135 -11.73 -8.27 8.87
C GLY A 135 -11.12 -8.84 10.16
N ASP A 136 -9.97 -8.30 10.59
CA ASP A 136 -9.14 -8.70 11.73
C ASP A 136 -9.04 -7.58 12.79
N PRO A 137 -10.15 -7.27 13.51
CA PRO A 137 -10.20 -6.16 14.45
C PRO A 137 -9.29 -6.31 15.67
N ASN A 138 -8.79 -7.53 15.93
CA ASN A 138 -7.91 -7.83 17.06
C ASN A 138 -6.41 -7.69 16.71
N SER A 139 -6.06 -7.40 15.45
CA SER A 139 -4.68 -7.21 14.99
C SER A 139 -3.93 -6.05 15.69
N GLY A 140 -4.66 -5.16 16.38
CA GLY A 140 -4.09 -4.08 17.17
C GLY A 140 -3.57 -2.92 16.32
N ASN A 141 -2.55 -2.22 16.82
CA ASN A 141 -2.06 -0.98 16.23
C ASN A 141 -0.56 -1.04 15.94
N TRP A 142 -0.11 -0.31 14.93
CA TRP A 142 1.31 -0.15 14.63
C TRP A 142 2.01 0.63 15.74
N SER A 143 3.11 0.08 16.28
CA SER A 143 3.88 0.75 17.34
C SER A 143 4.59 2.03 16.88
N ILE A 144 4.67 2.28 15.57
CA ILE A 144 5.34 3.46 14.98
C ILE A 144 4.46 4.70 15.07
N ASN A 145 3.19 4.59 14.68
CA ASN A 145 2.31 5.76 14.52
C ASN A 145 0.91 5.57 15.14
N GLY A 146 0.64 4.41 15.75
CA GLY A 146 -0.64 4.12 16.38
C GLY A 146 -1.79 3.81 15.42
N LYS A 147 -1.56 3.75 14.10
CA LYS A 147 -2.59 3.38 13.13
C LYS A 147 -3.02 1.92 13.32
N SER A 148 -4.28 1.62 12.98
CA SER A 148 -4.80 0.25 13.01
C SER A 148 -3.99 -0.66 12.09
N ARG A 149 -3.81 -1.92 12.49
CA ARG A 149 -3.30 -2.97 11.59
C ARG A 149 -4.41 -3.60 10.76
N ASN A 150 -5.68 -3.41 11.15
CA ASN A 150 -6.83 -3.96 10.45
C ASN A 150 -7.22 -3.16 9.18
N SER A 151 -6.51 -2.08 8.87
CA SER A 151 -6.82 -1.25 7.72
C SER A 151 -5.57 -0.76 7.02
N ALA A 152 -5.70 -0.50 5.72
CA ALA A 152 -4.68 0.11 4.90
C ALA A 152 -5.32 0.93 3.78
N SER A 153 -4.52 1.77 3.12
CA SER A 153 -4.92 2.47 1.90
C SER A 153 -3.99 2.15 0.74
N GLY A 154 -4.45 2.41 -0.47
CA GLY A 154 -3.63 2.36 -1.69
C GLY A 154 -3.85 1.09 -2.55
N PRO A 155 -3.35 1.12 -3.80
CA PRO A 155 -3.63 0.10 -4.82
C PRO A 155 -2.97 -1.26 -4.55
N VAL A 156 -2.05 -1.31 -3.58
CA VAL A 156 -1.33 -2.50 -3.13
C VAL A 156 -1.28 -2.46 -1.61
N ALA A 157 -1.51 -3.60 -0.97
CA ALA A 157 -1.56 -3.68 0.49
C ALA A 157 -0.99 -5.00 0.99
N GLY A 158 -0.74 -5.08 2.29
CA GLY A 158 -0.34 -6.32 2.93
C GLY A 158 -0.93 -6.40 4.33
N HIS A 159 -1.24 -7.62 4.76
CA HIS A 159 -1.71 -7.92 6.11
C HIS A 159 -1.09 -9.22 6.61
N LEU A 160 -0.98 -9.36 7.92
CA LEU A 160 -0.49 -10.56 8.57
C LEU A 160 -1.48 -10.98 9.65
N TYR A 161 -2.10 -12.15 9.44
CA TYR A 161 -3.02 -12.75 10.40
C TYR A 161 -2.23 -13.62 11.37
N GLU A 162 -2.24 -13.28 12.66
CA GLU A 162 -1.55 -14.05 13.70
C GLU A 162 -2.42 -15.15 14.31
N GLU A 163 -3.73 -14.98 14.26
CA GLU A 163 -4.70 -15.89 14.83
C GLU A 163 -5.39 -16.72 13.75
N ALA A 164 -5.81 -17.93 14.10
CA ALA A 164 -6.59 -18.78 13.22
C ALA A 164 -8.03 -18.29 13.11
N GLY A 165 -8.61 -18.39 11.92
CA GLY A 165 -9.96 -17.92 11.68
C GLY A 165 -10.25 -17.72 10.20
N ASP A 166 -11.51 -17.41 9.93
CA ASP A 166 -11.99 -16.99 8.62
C ASP A 166 -12.18 -15.46 8.64
N TYR A 167 -11.46 -14.78 7.78
CA TYR A 167 -11.43 -13.31 7.70
C TYR A 167 -11.98 -12.86 6.35
N THR A 168 -12.97 -11.97 6.36
CA THR A 168 -13.51 -11.37 5.14
C THR A 168 -12.79 -10.05 4.89
N VAL A 169 -11.89 -10.04 3.90
CA VAL A 169 -11.20 -8.82 3.47
C VAL A 169 -12.11 -8.07 2.52
N ARG A 170 -12.30 -6.77 2.76
CA ARG A 170 -13.04 -5.87 1.89
C ARG A 170 -12.12 -4.79 1.33
N LEU A 171 -12.15 -4.62 0.02
CA LEU A 171 -11.56 -3.51 -0.69
C LEU A 171 -12.67 -2.60 -1.19
N SER A 172 -12.70 -1.37 -0.71
CA SER A 172 -13.55 -0.29 -1.22
C SER A 172 -12.73 0.63 -2.10
N VAL A 173 -13.25 1.00 -3.27
CA VAL A 173 -12.61 1.93 -4.20
C VAL A 173 -13.55 3.08 -4.54
N VAL A 174 -13.06 4.31 -4.41
CA VAL A 174 -13.81 5.53 -4.76
C VAL A 174 -12.98 6.43 -5.68
N ASP A 175 -13.64 7.06 -6.65
CA ASP A 175 -13.02 8.10 -7.50
C ASP A 175 -13.33 9.51 -7.01
N GLN A 176 -12.75 10.51 -7.67
CA GLN A 176 -12.93 11.92 -7.29
C GLN A 176 -14.36 12.44 -7.46
N GLN A 177 -15.17 11.78 -8.27
CA GLN A 177 -16.57 12.13 -8.51
C GLN A 177 -17.50 11.44 -7.49
N GLY A 178 -16.94 10.64 -6.58
CA GLY A 178 -17.68 9.88 -5.58
C GLY A 178 -18.27 8.58 -6.10
N LYS A 179 -17.90 8.13 -7.31
CA LYS A 179 -18.28 6.79 -7.78
C LYS A 179 -17.55 5.77 -6.92
N TYR A 180 -18.26 4.71 -6.56
CA TYR A 180 -17.83 3.76 -5.55
C TYR A 180 -18.11 2.34 -6.03
N ASN A 181 -17.16 1.44 -5.80
CA ASN A 181 -17.39 0.01 -5.92
C ASN A 181 -16.50 -0.73 -4.90
N GLU A 182 -16.89 -1.94 -4.54
CA GLU A 182 -16.17 -2.76 -3.56
C GLU A 182 -16.06 -4.22 -3.99
N LYS A 183 -15.12 -4.93 -3.36
CA LYS A 183 -14.94 -6.36 -3.56
C LYS A 183 -14.47 -7.01 -2.28
N GLU A 184 -14.87 -8.26 -2.08
CA GLU A 184 -14.48 -9.04 -0.92
C GLU A 184 -13.72 -10.31 -1.32
N VAL A 185 -12.88 -10.81 -0.41
CA VAL A 185 -12.26 -12.14 -0.49
C VAL A 185 -12.19 -12.76 0.90
N LEU A 186 -12.51 -14.05 0.98
CA LEU A 186 -12.37 -14.82 2.21
C LEU A 186 -10.94 -15.35 2.36
N ILE A 187 -10.35 -15.17 3.53
CA ILE A 187 -9.05 -15.70 3.93
C ILE A 187 -9.23 -16.72 5.04
N HIS A 188 -8.77 -17.95 4.81
CA HIS A 188 -8.80 -19.04 5.80
C HIS A 188 -7.44 -19.24 6.46
N VAL A 189 -7.30 -18.83 7.72
CA VAL A 189 -6.07 -18.95 8.51
C VAL A 189 -6.13 -20.20 9.38
N ILE A 190 -5.17 -21.09 9.18
CA ILE A 190 -5.08 -22.38 9.87
C ILE A 190 -4.30 -22.21 11.17
N ASP A 191 -4.81 -22.82 12.24
CA ASP A 191 -4.16 -22.89 13.56
C ASP A 191 -2.81 -23.62 13.48
N ALA A 192 -1.75 -22.93 13.89
CA ALA A 192 -0.39 -23.45 13.90
C ALA A 192 -0.21 -24.62 14.89
N ASP A 193 -0.86 -24.58 16.05
CA ASP A 193 -0.80 -25.66 17.05
C ASP A 193 -1.48 -26.91 16.53
N GLN A 194 -2.57 -26.76 15.77
CA GLN A 194 -3.23 -27.90 15.12
C GLN A 194 -2.40 -28.45 13.96
N TYR A 195 -1.91 -27.58 13.07
CA TYR A 195 -1.16 -27.97 11.88
C TYR A 195 0.15 -28.69 12.24
N PHE A 196 0.90 -28.14 13.21
CA PHE A 196 2.17 -28.69 13.64
C PHE A 196 2.08 -29.62 14.86
N SER A 197 0.92 -30.25 15.09
CA SER A 197 0.69 -31.09 16.27
C SER A 197 1.59 -32.35 16.36
N GLY A 198 1.70 -32.87 17.58
CA GLY A 198 2.53 -34.01 17.98
C GLY A 198 4.00 -33.82 17.62
N SER A 199 4.57 -34.84 16.98
CA SER A 199 5.98 -34.85 16.57
C SER A 199 6.29 -33.88 15.42
N ASN A 200 5.30 -33.12 14.91
CA ASN A 200 5.55 -32.01 13.99
C ASN A 200 6.05 -30.74 14.69
N THR A 201 5.92 -30.65 16.02
CA THR A 201 6.53 -29.62 16.85
C THR A 201 7.79 -30.13 17.51
N VAL A 202 8.86 -29.36 17.43
CA VAL A 202 10.08 -29.56 18.21
C VAL A 202 10.33 -28.35 19.11
N CYS A 203 10.44 -28.57 20.41
CA CYS A 203 10.82 -27.55 21.39
C CYS A 203 12.29 -27.77 21.79
N ALA A 204 13.14 -26.79 21.51
CA ALA A 204 14.56 -26.82 21.84
C ALA A 204 14.89 -25.89 23.02
N SER A 205 15.60 -26.41 24.02
CA SER A 205 16.06 -25.64 25.18
C SER A 205 17.52 -25.94 25.49
N THR A 206 18.28 -24.93 25.88
CA THR A 206 19.65 -25.08 26.37
C THR A 206 19.69 -25.62 27.80
N SER A 207 18.72 -25.24 28.64
CA SER A 207 18.62 -25.67 30.04
C SER A 207 17.86 -26.99 30.23
N GLY A 208 17.21 -27.51 29.18
CA GLY A 208 16.28 -28.64 29.27
C GLY A 208 14.94 -28.27 29.93
N ASN A 209 14.62 -26.98 30.05
CA ASN A 209 13.33 -26.52 30.51
C ASN A 209 12.35 -26.46 29.33
N PHE A 210 11.27 -27.23 29.38
CA PHE A 210 10.25 -27.27 28.32
C PHE A 210 8.89 -26.70 28.76
N SER A 211 8.86 -25.94 29.86
CA SER A 211 7.64 -25.28 30.32
C SER A 211 7.15 -24.29 29.27
N GLY A 212 5.86 -24.38 28.92
CA GLY A 212 5.24 -23.56 27.88
C GLY A 212 5.52 -24.03 26.44
N CYS A 213 6.04 -25.25 26.25
CA CYS A 213 6.00 -25.92 24.95
C CYS A 213 4.53 -26.25 24.62
N PRO A 214 4.00 -25.85 23.44
CA PRO A 214 2.56 -25.83 23.16
C PRO A 214 1.91 -27.21 23.03
N ASP A 215 2.69 -28.26 22.77
CA ASP A 215 2.15 -29.60 22.54
C ASP A 215 2.81 -30.64 23.47
N ALA A 216 1.98 -31.43 24.15
CA ALA A 216 2.44 -32.52 25.02
C ALA A 216 3.17 -33.63 24.23
N GLY A 217 2.81 -33.85 22.97
CA GLY A 217 3.44 -34.75 22.02
C GLY A 217 4.60 -34.14 21.24
N ALA A 218 4.96 -32.87 21.48
CA ALA A 218 6.13 -32.25 20.87
C ALA A 218 7.42 -32.99 21.23
N GLN A 219 8.33 -33.07 20.27
CA GLN A 219 9.67 -33.56 20.53
C GLN A 219 10.45 -32.53 21.35
N LYS A 220 11.07 -32.96 22.44
CA LYS A 220 11.86 -32.11 23.35
C LYS A 220 13.34 -32.36 23.13
N VAL A 221 14.10 -31.31 22.83
CA VAL A 221 15.52 -31.40 22.50
C VAL A 221 16.31 -30.48 23.42
N THR A 222 17.26 -31.05 24.17
CA THR A 222 18.21 -30.25 24.94
C THR A 222 19.45 -29.97 24.10
N THR A 223 19.63 -28.73 23.65
CA THR A 223 20.77 -28.33 22.83
C THR A 223 21.03 -26.83 22.96
N SER A 224 22.29 -26.42 22.93
CA SER A 224 22.71 -25.03 22.78
C SER A 224 23.07 -24.65 21.34
N SER A 225 23.05 -25.61 20.41
CA SER A 225 23.41 -25.38 19.01
C SER A 225 22.16 -25.08 18.19
N PHE A 226 22.11 -23.89 17.57
CA PHE A 226 21.03 -23.51 16.66
C PHE A 226 20.96 -24.47 15.46
N GLY A 227 22.10 -24.83 14.86
CA GLY A 227 22.17 -25.80 13.76
C GLY A 227 21.64 -27.18 14.15
N THR A 228 21.89 -27.64 15.39
CA THR A 228 21.32 -28.90 15.89
C THR A 228 19.80 -28.81 16.02
N ALA A 229 19.26 -27.69 16.52
CA ALA A 229 17.82 -27.47 16.56
C ALA A 229 17.21 -27.45 15.14
N MET A 230 17.86 -26.76 14.20
CA MET A 230 17.39 -26.66 12.80
C MET A 230 17.49 -27.97 12.01
N SER A 231 18.28 -28.95 12.47
CA SER A 231 18.31 -30.30 11.87
C SER A 231 16.98 -31.05 11.96
N TYR A 232 16.09 -30.61 12.87
CA TYR A 232 14.73 -31.14 13.00
C TYR A 232 13.69 -30.38 12.15
N LEU A 233 14.08 -29.26 11.53
CA LEU A 233 13.19 -28.52 10.65
C LEU A 233 13.04 -29.26 9.31
N GLY A 234 11.81 -29.32 8.81
CA GLY A 234 11.46 -29.93 7.54
C GLY A 234 10.06 -29.53 7.10
N ASN A 235 9.62 -30.00 5.94
CA ASN A 235 8.28 -29.73 5.43
C ASN A 235 7.23 -30.22 6.45
N GLY A 236 6.27 -29.37 6.78
CA GLY A 236 5.21 -29.66 7.77
C GLY A 236 5.71 -29.70 9.22
N LYS A 237 6.90 -29.16 9.52
CA LYS A 237 7.46 -29.10 10.87
C LYS A 237 7.60 -27.66 11.38
N ARG A 238 7.52 -27.49 12.69
CA ARG A 238 7.98 -26.28 13.37
C ARG A 238 9.03 -26.58 14.44
N VAL A 239 10.03 -25.71 14.53
CA VAL A 239 11.02 -25.71 15.61
C VAL A 239 10.84 -24.45 16.43
N LEU A 240 10.62 -24.61 17.74
CA LEU A 240 10.44 -23.53 18.70
C LEU A 240 11.64 -23.50 19.66
N LEU A 241 12.26 -22.34 19.80
CA LEU A 241 13.37 -22.10 20.72
C LEU A 241 12.86 -21.47 22.01
N ARG A 242 13.40 -21.88 23.16
CA ARG A 242 12.93 -21.34 24.44
C ARG A 242 13.29 -19.86 24.60
N ARG A 243 12.30 -19.05 24.97
CA ARG A 243 12.47 -17.63 25.30
C ARG A 243 13.52 -17.41 26.39
N GLY A 244 14.35 -16.37 26.19
CA GLY A 244 15.41 -15.96 27.10
C GLY A 244 16.67 -16.86 27.09
N GLU A 245 16.75 -17.85 26.21
CA GLU A 245 17.93 -18.71 26.06
C GLU A 245 18.74 -18.34 24.82
N VAL A 246 20.05 -18.64 24.87
CA VAL A 246 21.01 -18.33 23.80
C VAL A 246 21.39 -19.62 23.07
N PHE A 247 21.32 -19.61 21.74
CA PHE A 247 21.69 -20.71 20.85
C PHE A 247 22.83 -20.26 19.93
N SER A 248 23.98 -20.91 20.02
CA SER A 248 25.15 -20.57 19.20
C SER A 248 25.05 -21.14 17.79
N THR A 249 25.51 -20.39 16.79
CA THR A 249 25.66 -20.83 15.39
C THR A 249 26.99 -20.35 14.81
N SER A 250 27.67 -21.19 14.03
CA SER A 250 28.75 -20.76 13.13
C SER A 250 28.25 -20.52 11.70
N GLY A 251 26.93 -20.55 11.52
CA GLY A 251 26.20 -20.55 10.26
C GLY A 251 25.34 -21.79 10.11
N THR A 252 24.07 -21.60 9.76
CA THR A 252 23.08 -22.68 9.67
C THR A 252 22.27 -22.54 8.39
N SER A 253 22.20 -23.60 7.59
CA SER A 253 21.41 -23.61 6.36
C SER A 253 20.12 -24.42 6.53
N ILE A 254 19.02 -23.92 5.95
CA ILE A 254 17.75 -24.65 5.83
C ILE A 254 17.32 -24.71 4.36
N SER A 255 16.60 -25.77 3.99
CA SER A 255 16.28 -26.11 2.60
C SER A 255 14.82 -26.49 2.37
N VAL A 256 13.94 -26.07 3.28
CA VAL A 256 12.51 -26.41 3.28
C VAL A 256 11.81 -25.94 2.01
N THR A 257 10.97 -26.79 1.42
CA THR A 257 10.25 -26.53 0.14
C THR A 257 8.73 -26.45 0.29
N ASP A 258 8.26 -26.51 1.53
CA ASP A 258 6.85 -26.41 1.91
C ASP A 258 6.73 -25.76 3.31
N THR A 259 5.50 -25.65 3.81
CA THR A 259 5.16 -25.00 5.08
C THR A 259 6.06 -25.43 6.24
N ALA A 260 6.78 -24.48 6.84
CA ALA A 260 7.53 -24.68 8.07
C ALA A 260 7.62 -23.40 8.90
N MET A 261 8.00 -23.56 10.17
CA MET A 261 8.12 -22.43 11.09
C MET A 261 9.33 -22.58 12.02
N ILE A 262 10.05 -21.49 12.19
CA ILE A 262 11.02 -21.30 13.27
C ILE A 262 10.45 -20.23 14.19
N GLY A 263 10.31 -20.54 15.47
CA GLY A 263 9.63 -19.67 16.42
C GLY A 263 10.20 -19.74 17.83
N ALA A 264 9.46 -19.16 18.77
CA ALA A 264 9.78 -19.21 20.18
C ALA A 264 8.69 -19.93 21.01
N PHE A 265 9.07 -20.49 22.16
CA PHE A 265 8.11 -20.98 23.16
C PHE A 265 8.50 -20.57 24.58
N GLY A 266 7.56 -20.74 25.51
CA GLY A 266 7.73 -20.38 26.92
C GLY A 266 7.28 -18.96 27.24
N SER A 267 7.19 -18.67 28.53
CA SER A 267 6.79 -17.36 29.06
C SER A 267 7.93 -16.35 29.05
N GLY A 268 7.62 -15.05 29.02
CA GLY A 268 8.59 -13.95 29.10
C GLY A 268 8.66 -13.15 27.82
N THR A 269 9.29 -11.97 27.88
CA THR A 269 9.39 -11.04 26.75
C THR A 269 10.71 -11.18 25.98
N ALA A 270 11.77 -11.70 26.62
CA ALA A 270 13.06 -11.91 25.97
C ALA A 270 12.95 -13.00 24.89
N LYS A 271 13.35 -12.68 23.65
CA LYS A 271 13.38 -13.63 22.54
C LYS A 271 14.51 -14.65 22.75
N PRO A 272 14.41 -15.86 22.21
CA PRO A 272 15.58 -16.72 22.04
C PRO A 272 16.62 -16.00 21.16
N ARG A 273 17.86 -15.94 21.64
CA ARG A 273 18.96 -15.26 20.93
C ARG A 273 19.79 -16.28 20.15
N ILE A 274 19.95 -16.05 18.85
CA ILE A 274 20.82 -16.81 17.96
C ILE A 274 22.12 -16.03 17.83
N GLU A 275 23.17 -16.54 18.48
CA GLU A 275 24.47 -15.87 18.56
C GLU A 275 25.42 -16.43 17.49
N LEU A 276 25.85 -15.56 16.56
CA LEU A 276 26.79 -15.92 15.50
C LEU A 276 28.23 -15.90 16.02
N THR A 277 28.87 -17.06 16.13
CA THR A 277 30.19 -17.20 16.75
C THR A 277 31.37 -17.04 15.78
N SER A 278 31.11 -16.92 14.48
CA SER A 278 32.13 -16.76 13.43
C SER A 278 31.55 -16.04 12.22
N SER A 279 32.38 -15.36 11.42
CA SER A 279 31.90 -14.67 10.21
C SER A 279 31.20 -15.64 9.26
N GLY A 280 30.00 -15.27 8.81
CA GLY A 280 29.14 -16.12 7.98
C GLY A 280 27.69 -15.66 7.99
N ILE A 281 26.78 -16.55 7.59
CA ILE A 281 25.34 -16.27 7.55
C ILE A 281 24.69 -17.02 8.72
N ALA A 282 24.09 -16.32 9.69
CA ALA A 282 23.46 -16.96 10.85
C ALA A 282 22.35 -17.95 10.43
N LEU A 283 21.45 -17.53 9.53
CA LEU A 283 20.44 -18.38 8.90
C LEU A 283 20.43 -18.21 7.38
N GLN A 284 20.85 -19.26 6.68
CA GLN A 284 20.92 -19.31 5.23
C GLN A 284 19.73 -20.09 4.66
N LEU A 285 18.93 -19.47 3.80
CA LEU A 285 17.88 -20.14 3.05
C LEU A 285 18.49 -20.66 1.74
N LYS A 286 18.81 -21.96 1.66
CA LYS A 286 19.51 -22.55 0.51
C LYS A 286 18.92 -23.88 0.06
N ASN A 287 18.40 -23.90 -1.16
CA ASN A 287 18.01 -25.10 -1.89
C ASN A 287 18.11 -24.83 -3.40
N VAL A 288 19.26 -25.16 -3.98
CA VAL A 288 19.55 -24.84 -5.39
C VAL A 288 18.68 -25.62 -6.39
N ASN A 289 18.05 -26.72 -5.96
CA ASN A 289 17.26 -27.58 -6.85
C ASN A 289 15.76 -27.25 -6.83
N THR A 290 15.28 -26.59 -5.78
CA THR A 290 13.84 -26.36 -5.60
C THR A 290 13.62 -25.07 -4.81
N GLN A 291 12.68 -24.26 -5.26
CA GLN A 291 12.31 -23.02 -4.59
C GLN A 291 11.93 -23.29 -3.14
N ILE A 292 12.50 -22.50 -2.24
CA ILE A 292 12.18 -22.48 -0.82
C ILE A 292 10.81 -21.83 -0.66
N LYS A 293 9.91 -22.43 0.11
CA LYS A 293 8.51 -21.99 0.12
C LYS A 293 7.87 -22.04 1.50
N ASP A 294 7.07 -21.03 1.80
CA ASP A 294 6.14 -20.96 2.95
C ASP A 294 6.81 -21.12 4.33
N ILE A 295 7.87 -20.35 4.55
CA ILE A 295 8.62 -20.37 5.81
C ILE A 295 8.26 -19.15 6.65
N ARG A 296 8.03 -19.39 7.95
CA ARG A 296 7.88 -18.36 8.98
C ARG A 296 9.10 -18.34 9.89
N ILE A 297 9.64 -17.16 10.14
CA ILE A 297 10.71 -16.90 11.11
C ILE A 297 10.15 -15.87 12.08
N VAL A 298 9.89 -16.27 13.33
CA VAL A 298 9.01 -15.52 14.23
C VAL A 298 9.61 -15.39 15.63
N ASP A 299 9.55 -14.18 16.20
CA ASP A 299 9.91 -13.92 17.60
C ASP A 299 11.35 -14.32 17.98
N LEU A 300 12.31 -14.08 17.09
CA LEU A 300 13.73 -14.40 17.31
C LEU A 300 14.58 -13.14 17.44
N GLU A 301 15.72 -13.27 18.14
CA GLU A 301 16.80 -12.29 18.13
C GLU A 301 18.01 -12.93 17.47
N PHE A 302 18.59 -12.27 16.48
CA PHE A 302 19.85 -12.63 15.86
C PHE A 302 20.90 -11.61 16.30
N ASP A 303 21.98 -12.13 16.89
CA ASP A 303 23.08 -11.37 17.45
C ASP A 303 24.36 -11.70 16.68
N GLY A 304 24.86 -10.71 15.95
CA GLY A 304 26.03 -10.84 15.09
C GLY A 304 27.35 -10.62 15.83
N ASN A 305 28.46 -10.86 15.13
CA ASN A 305 29.80 -10.68 15.67
C ASN A 305 30.46 -9.35 15.23
N SER A 306 29.65 -8.38 14.83
CA SER A 306 30.02 -7.06 14.27
C SER A 306 30.93 -7.11 13.03
N SER A 307 31.09 -8.29 12.39
CA SER A 307 31.89 -8.45 11.18
C SER A 307 31.12 -7.99 9.94
N GLU A 308 31.75 -7.17 9.09
CA GLU A 308 31.18 -6.76 7.79
C GLU A 308 30.84 -7.94 6.86
N ALA A 309 31.50 -9.09 7.04
CA ALA A 309 31.24 -10.30 6.26
C ALA A 309 30.04 -11.12 6.78
N SER A 310 29.50 -10.76 7.95
CA SER A 310 28.41 -11.51 8.59
C SER A 310 27.04 -11.04 8.10
N LYS A 311 26.13 -11.99 7.93
CA LYS A 311 24.73 -11.72 7.58
C LYS A 311 23.80 -12.37 8.58
N SER A 312 22.68 -11.73 8.92
CA SER A 312 21.69 -12.37 9.79
C SER A 312 20.90 -13.43 9.01
N ILE A 313 20.06 -12.99 8.08
CA ILE A 313 19.25 -13.87 7.23
C ILE A 313 19.59 -13.58 5.77
N ALA A 314 19.98 -14.61 5.02
CA ALA A 314 20.26 -14.48 3.60
C ALA A 314 19.57 -15.57 2.78
N ALA A 315 18.90 -15.14 1.72
CA ALA A 315 18.28 -16.02 0.74
C ALA A 315 19.26 -16.34 -0.39
N GLU A 316 19.84 -17.54 -0.32
CA GLU A 316 20.84 -18.04 -1.27
C GLU A 316 20.21 -18.96 -2.33
N SER A 317 18.88 -19.03 -2.34
CA SER A 317 18.06 -19.67 -3.36
C SER A 317 16.71 -18.96 -3.40
N SER A 318 15.96 -19.15 -4.49
CA SER A 318 14.66 -18.52 -4.68
C SER A 318 13.72 -18.84 -3.52
N THR A 319 12.98 -17.83 -3.06
CA THR A 319 11.99 -17.96 -1.99
C THR A 319 10.60 -17.56 -2.47
N LYS A 320 9.57 -18.26 -2.00
CA LYS A 320 8.18 -17.90 -2.19
C LYS A 320 7.43 -17.95 -0.86
N TYR A 321 6.80 -16.85 -0.45
CA TYR A 321 6.09 -16.76 0.84
C TYR A 321 7.02 -16.90 2.06
N LEU A 322 8.07 -16.09 2.10
CA LEU A 322 8.93 -15.96 3.28
C LEU A 322 8.35 -14.90 4.20
N THR A 323 8.01 -15.26 5.43
CA THR A 323 7.51 -14.35 6.47
C THR A 323 8.54 -14.24 7.59
N ILE A 324 8.98 -13.02 7.87
CA ILE A 324 9.80 -12.68 9.03
C ILE A 324 8.96 -11.73 9.90
N LEU A 325 8.65 -12.17 11.13
CA LEU A 325 7.78 -11.46 12.06
C LEU A 325 8.49 -11.25 13.39
N ARG A 326 8.47 -10.01 13.89
CA ARG A 326 9.03 -9.65 15.21
C ARG A 326 10.43 -10.24 15.42
N THR A 327 11.28 -10.12 14.41
CA THR A 327 12.66 -10.61 14.48
C THR A 327 13.61 -9.45 14.65
N ASP A 328 14.46 -9.49 15.67
CA ASP A 328 15.47 -8.47 15.91
C ASP A 328 16.80 -8.95 15.31
N MET A 329 17.47 -8.09 14.55
CA MET A 329 18.74 -8.39 13.89
C MET A 329 19.72 -7.25 14.19
N HIS A 330 20.81 -7.55 14.90
CA HIS A 330 21.81 -6.53 15.23
C HIS A 330 23.24 -7.04 15.19
N ASP A 331 24.19 -6.11 15.02
CA ASP A 331 25.62 -6.37 15.01
C ASP A 331 26.10 -7.27 13.85
N PHE A 332 25.47 -7.13 12.68
CA PHE A 332 25.88 -7.82 11.44
C PHE A 332 26.56 -6.87 10.45
N GLY A 333 27.23 -7.42 9.43
CA GLY A 333 27.55 -6.67 8.22
C GLY A 333 26.28 -6.33 7.46
N THR A 334 25.46 -7.35 7.18
CA THR A 334 24.14 -7.18 6.54
C THR A 334 23.03 -7.80 7.37
N GLY A 335 21.96 -7.05 7.65
CA GLY A 335 20.79 -7.61 8.34
C GLY A 335 20.07 -8.65 7.48
N LEU A 336 19.53 -8.22 6.35
CA LEU A 336 18.76 -9.07 5.43
C LEU A 336 19.28 -8.99 4.00
N GLU A 337 19.52 -10.13 3.37
CA GLU A 337 19.94 -10.20 1.96
C GLU A 337 19.04 -11.13 1.13
N MET A 338 18.49 -10.59 0.05
CA MET A 338 17.69 -11.28 -0.97
C MET A 338 18.05 -10.72 -2.35
N ALA A 339 19.28 -11.01 -2.79
CA ALA A 339 19.85 -10.43 -4.00
C ALA A 339 19.61 -11.31 -5.24
N SER A 340 19.16 -10.71 -6.33
CA SER A 340 18.91 -11.43 -7.59
C SER A 340 20.21 -11.87 -8.27
N SER A 341 21.34 -11.25 -7.94
CA SER A 341 22.67 -11.63 -8.41
C SER A 341 23.05 -13.05 -7.97
N VAL A 342 22.67 -13.46 -6.75
CA VAL A 342 22.87 -14.82 -6.23
C VAL A 342 22.02 -15.82 -7.01
N LEU A 343 20.76 -15.48 -7.29
CA LEU A 343 19.87 -16.32 -8.11
C LEU A 343 20.38 -16.47 -9.54
N THR A 344 20.86 -15.37 -10.12
CA THR A 344 21.48 -15.31 -11.46
C THR A 344 22.74 -16.17 -11.53
N TYR A 345 23.57 -16.15 -10.48
CA TYR A 345 24.72 -17.05 -10.37
C TYR A 345 24.29 -18.52 -10.45
N TRP A 346 23.27 -18.93 -9.70
CA TRP A 346 22.77 -20.31 -9.74
C TRP A 346 22.20 -20.70 -11.10
N ASN A 347 21.43 -19.82 -11.75
CA ASN A 347 20.93 -20.03 -13.11
C ASN A 347 22.06 -20.31 -14.11
N ASN A 348 23.12 -19.51 -14.07
CA ASN A 348 24.30 -19.68 -14.94
C ASN A 348 25.09 -20.97 -14.67
N ASN A 349 24.88 -21.59 -13.51
CA ASN A 349 25.51 -22.86 -13.12
C ASN A 349 24.57 -24.06 -13.24
N GLY A 350 23.44 -23.92 -13.95
CA GLY A 350 22.53 -25.03 -14.24
C GLY A 350 21.51 -25.34 -13.13
N TYR A 351 21.28 -24.40 -12.22
CA TYR A 351 20.32 -24.52 -11.11
C TYR A 351 19.20 -23.48 -11.25
N PRO A 352 18.09 -23.79 -11.94
CA PRO A 352 17.02 -22.84 -12.20
C PRO A 352 16.42 -22.23 -10.93
N GLN A 353 16.40 -20.90 -10.88
CA GLN A 353 15.86 -20.04 -9.84
C GLN A 353 14.85 -19.09 -10.46
N ALA A 354 13.73 -18.88 -9.77
CA ALA A 354 12.84 -17.76 -10.02
C ALA A 354 13.21 -16.57 -9.12
N ILE A 355 12.77 -15.35 -9.47
CA ILE A 355 12.88 -14.22 -8.54
C ILE A 355 12.10 -14.51 -7.24
N HIS A 356 12.55 -13.91 -6.13
CA HIS A 356 11.83 -14.00 -4.86
C HIS A 356 10.41 -13.44 -5.01
N SER A 357 9.43 -14.05 -4.34
CA SER A 357 8.02 -13.60 -4.38
C SER A 357 7.30 -13.77 -3.04
N GLY A 358 6.35 -12.89 -2.73
CA GLY A 358 5.57 -12.98 -1.49
C GLY A 358 6.43 -12.81 -0.23
N PHE A 359 7.43 -11.93 -0.28
CA PHE A 359 8.28 -11.65 0.88
C PHE A 359 7.57 -10.73 1.86
N SER A 360 7.60 -11.07 3.15
CA SER A 360 7.02 -10.25 4.22
C SER A 360 8.01 -10.03 5.36
N LEU A 361 8.27 -8.76 5.68
CA LEU A 361 8.98 -8.34 6.90
C LEU A 361 8.03 -7.48 7.73
N VAL A 362 7.68 -7.96 8.92
CA VAL A 362 6.65 -7.35 9.76
C VAL A 362 7.16 -7.17 11.19
N GLU A 363 6.98 -5.96 11.74
CA GLU A 363 7.34 -5.62 13.13
C GLU A 363 8.77 -6.00 13.56
N SER A 364 9.70 -6.03 12.61
CA SER A 364 11.05 -6.49 12.83
C SER A 364 12.01 -5.32 12.97
N SER A 365 13.18 -5.58 13.54
CA SER A 365 14.23 -4.57 13.69
C SER A 365 15.53 -5.02 13.04
N ILE A 366 16.18 -4.09 12.33
CA ILE A 366 17.53 -4.26 11.79
C ILE A 366 18.34 -3.06 12.27
N ILE A 367 19.25 -3.29 13.20
CA ILE A 367 19.99 -2.21 13.88
C ILE A 367 21.49 -2.48 13.84
N GLU A 368 22.32 -1.44 13.78
CA GLU A 368 23.79 -1.53 13.82
C GLU A 368 24.39 -2.50 12.77
N SER A 369 23.92 -2.38 11.53
CA SER A 369 24.51 -3.10 10.39
C SER A 369 25.66 -2.31 9.78
N SER A 370 26.88 -2.85 9.78
CA SER A 370 28.10 -2.13 9.36
C SER A 370 28.23 -1.96 7.83
N TRP A 371 27.64 -2.86 7.04
CA TRP A 371 27.67 -2.82 5.57
C TRP A 371 26.30 -2.66 4.90
N GLY A 372 25.16 -2.85 5.57
CA GLY A 372 23.85 -2.55 5.00
C GLY A 372 22.70 -3.14 5.79
N GLY A 373 21.58 -2.43 5.93
CA GLY A 373 20.45 -2.97 6.68
C GLY A 373 19.75 -4.10 5.91
N ALA A 374 19.12 -3.76 4.79
CA ALA A 374 18.42 -4.72 3.94
C ALA A 374 18.75 -4.52 2.45
N TYR A 375 19.01 -5.61 1.74
CA TYR A 375 19.17 -5.66 0.29
C TYR A 375 18.11 -6.60 -0.29
N LEU A 376 17.12 -6.05 -0.99
CA LEU A 376 15.88 -6.76 -1.32
C LEU A 376 15.48 -6.62 -2.79
N GLU A 377 15.39 -7.75 -3.49
CA GLU A 377 14.88 -7.84 -4.87
C GLU A 377 13.79 -8.89 -4.96
N ALA A 378 12.53 -8.47 -5.13
CA ALA A 378 11.40 -9.39 -5.06
C ALA A 378 10.13 -8.86 -5.73
N LYS A 379 9.18 -9.77 -5.93
CA LYS A 379 7.78 -9.48 -6.26
C LYS A 379 6.87 -9.63 -5.06
N ASP A 380 5.75 -8.92 -5.03
CA ASP A 380 4.72 -9.02 -3.98
C ASP A 380 5.33 -8.85 -2.57
N VAL A 381 5.92 -7.67 -2.34
CA VAL A 381 6.64 -7.36 -1.09
C VAL A 381 5.71 -6.69 -0.09
N THR A 382 5.70 -7.20 1.14
CA THR A 382 5.00 -6.61 2.29
C THR A 382 6.00 -6.21 3.37
N PHE A 383 6.21 -4.91 3.56
CA PHE A 383 7.21 -4.38 4.49
C PHE A 383 6.55 -3.43 5.50
N LEU A 384 6.16 -3.95 6.66
CA LEU A 384 5.23 -3.26 7.57
C LEU A 384 5.76 -3.13 9.00
N GLY A 385 5.67 -1.93 9.59
CA GLY A 385 5.88 -1.77 11.04
C GLY A 385 7.32 -1.92 11.52
N ASN A 386 8.32 -1.87 10.62
CA ASN A 386 9.71 -2.19 10.94
C ASN A 386 10.51 -0.99 11.44
N ARG A 387 11.61 -1.27 12.17
CA ARG A 387 12.59 -0.27 12.61
C ARG A 387 13.97 -0.59 12.02
N LEU A 388 14.52 0.32 11.22
CA LEU A 388 15.82 0.12 10.57
C LEU A 388 16.76 1.29 10.86
N TYR A 389 17.83 1.05 11.60
CA TYR A 389 18.70 2.13 12.08
C TYR A 389 20.17 1.75 12.26
N ASN A 390 21.06 2.65 11.89
CA ASN A 390 22.48 2.56 12.28
C ASN A 390 22.88 3.81 13.05
N TYR A 391 23.20 3.65 14.34
CA TYR A 391 23.50 4.77 15.24
C TYR A 391 24.98 4.88 15.61
N THR A 392 25.74 3.78 15.60
CA THR A 392 27.08 3.72 16.20
C THR A 392 28.19 3.32 15.23
N VAL A 393 27.86 2.57 14.17
CA VAL A 393 28.75 2.30 13.04
C VAL A 393 28.53 3.37 11.99
N ASP A 394 29.59 4.02 11.46
CA ASP A 394 29.46 4.75 10.19
C ASP A 394 29.20 3.67 9.14
N PRO A 395 27.94 3.45 8.72
CA PRO A 395 27.69 2.35 7.81
C PRO A 395 28.45 2.68 6.53
N ASN A 396 28.99 1.70 5.83
CA ASN A 396 29.56 1.99 4.52
C ASN A 396 28.48 2.09 3.42
N GLU A 397 27.18 1.95 3.76
CA GLU A 397 26.13 1.68 2.77
C GLU A 397 24.71 2.17 3.14
N HIS A 398 23.72 1.79 2.32
CA HIS A 398 22.30 2.13 2.50
C HIS A 398 21.66 1.41 3.70
N ILE A 399 20.63 2.02 4.30
CA ILE A 399 19.79 1.33 5.28
C ILE A 399 18.93 0.28 4.60
N ILE A 400 18.26 0.65 3.50
CA ILE A 400 17.63 -0.31 2.60
C ILE A 400 17.94 0.02 1.14
N ARG A 401 18.26 -1.02 0.37
CA ARG A 401 18.44 -0.96 -1.07
C ARG A 401 17.57 -1.99 -1.77
N THR A 402 16.80 -1.54 -2.76
CA THR A 402 15.88 -2.36 -3.53
C THR A 402 16.14 -2.21 -5.04
N PRO A 403 17.02 -3.03 -5.63
CA PRO A 403 17.31 -3.02 -7.06
C PRO A 403 16.15 -3.42 -7.97
N PHE A 404 15.18 -4.17 -7.44
CA PHE A 404 13.99 -4.56 -8.18
C PHE A 404 12.82 -4.77 -7.24
N LEU A 405 11.70 -4.10 -7.54
CA LEU A 405 10.42 -4.33 -6.89
C LEU A 405 9.33 -4.34 -7.97
N ASP A 406 8.48 -5.36 -7.95
CA ASP A 406 7.29 -5.43 -8.78
C ASP A 406 6.14 -5.81 -7.87
N ASN A 407 5.24 -4.85 -7.63
CA ASN A 407 4.15 -4.95 -6.67
C ASN A 407 4.67 -4.98 -5.20
N ALA A 408 4.77 -3.82 -4.56
CA ALA A 408 5.38 -3.70 -3.23
C ALA A 408 4.72 -2.64 -2.35
N VAL A 409 4.60 -2.93 -1.05
CA VAL A 409 4.13 -1.99 -0.03
C VAL A 409 5.17 -1.84 1.09
N PHE A 410 5.54 -0.59 1.36
CA PHE A 410 6.38 -0.19 2.49
C PHE A 410 5.56 0.77 3.35
N SER A 411 4.99 0.27 4.45
CA SER A 411 4.12 1.09 5.29
C SER A 411 4.39 1.01 6.78
N ASN A 412 4.17 2.13 7.47
CA ASN A 412 4.28 2.23 8.93
C ASN A 412 5.68 1.87 9.45
N ASN A 413 6.75 2.13 8.69
CA ASN A 413 8.12 1.85 9.11
C ASN A 413 8.80 3.11 9.65
N SER A 414 9.84 2.92 10.47
CA SER A 414 10.70 3.99 10.94
C SER A 414 12.14 3.67 10.57
N MET A 415 12.75 4.50 9.72
CA MET A 415 14.04 4.24 9.10
C MET A 415 14.97 5.43 9.23
N GLY A 416 16.23 5.19 9.58
CA GLY A 416 17.21 6.27 9.62
C GLY A 416 18.65 5.85 9.81
N GLY A 417 19.56 6.82 9.86
CA GLY A 417 20.99 6.56 10.07
C GLY A 417 21.76 6.18 8.79
N GLY A 418 21.25 6.54 7.60
CA GLY A 418 21.98 6.32 6.36
C GLY A 418 23.29 7.10 6.31
N SER A 419 24.30 6.54 5.64
CA SER A 419 25.67 7.09 5.64
C SER A 419 25.85 8.28 4.72
N PHE A 420 27.01 8.93 4.85
CA PHE A 420 27.45 9.94 3.88
C PHE A 420 27.53 9.33 2.46
N GLN A 421 27.05 10.06 1.44
CA GLN A 421 26.93 9.57 0.05
C GLN A 421 26.08 8.31 -0.16
N LYS A 422 25.38 7.84 0.88
CA LYS A 422 24.41 6.75 0.82
C LYS A 422 23.02 7.28 1.14
N HIS A 423 22.05 6.37 1.20
CA HIS A 423 20.63 6.70 1.33
C HIS A 423 20.02 5.89 2.46
N VAL A 424 18.98 6.45 3.09
CA VAL A 424 18.10 5.68 3.97
C VAL A 424 17.34 4.66 3.13
N PHE A 425 16.68 5.10 2.05
CA PHE A 425 15.98 4.21 1.14
C PHE A 425 16.41 4.44 -0.29
N LYS A 426 17.14 3.48 -0.86
CA LYS A 426 17.50 3.45 -2.28
C LYS A 426 16.58 2.49 -3.03
N MET A 427 15.74 3.02 -3.92
CA MET A 427 14.96 2.25 -4.87
C MET A 427 15.48 2.50 -6.28
N HIS A 428 15.78 1.44 -7.02
CA HIS A 428 16.15 1.52 -8.42
C HIS A 428 15.52 0.37 -9.20
N GLY A 429 15.68 0.38 -10.53
CA GLY A 429 15.29 -0.72 -11.40
C GLY A 429 16.45 -1.67 -11.73
N PRO A 430 16.15 -2.81 -12.35
CA PRO A 430 17.15 -3.64 -13.01
C PRO A 430 17.61 -2.92 -14.29
N THR A 431 18.79 -3.26 -14.80
CA THR A 431 19.25 -2.72 -16.09
C THR A 431 18.23 -3.05 -17.19
N TYR A 432 17.63 -2.02 -17.79
CA TYR A 432 16.46 -2.13 -18.67
C TYR A 432 16.74 -2.92 -19.94
N SER A 433 17.90 -2.69 -20.57
CA SER A 433 18.36 -3.45 -21.74
C SER A 433 19.21 -4.67 -21.36
N GLY A 434 19.09 -5.15 -20.11
CA GLY A 434 19.95 -6.18 -19.53
C GLY A 434 20.09 -7.46 -20.34
N GLY A 435 21.20 -8.17 -20.13
CA GLY A 435 21.54 -9.40 -20.86
C GLY A 435 20.64 -10.60 -20.51
N THR A 436 20.62 -11.59 -21.41
CA THR A 436 19.75 -12.79 -21.38
C THR A 436 19.97 -13.75 -20.20
N SER A 437 20.96 -13.51 -19.34
CA SER A 437 21.35 -14.39 -18.23
C SER A 437 20.76 -13.97 -16.87
N SER A 438 20.11 -12.80 -16.77
CA SER A 438 19.50 -12.32 -15.53
C SER A 438 18.26 -13.12 -15.14
N VAL A 439 18.06 -13.39 -13.84
CA VAL A 439 16.80 -13.95 -13.32
C VAL A 439 15.61 -12.98 -13.50
N ILE A 440 15.90 -11.69 -13.63
CA ILE A 440 14.93 -10.65 -13.96
C ILE A 440 14.96 -10.45 -15.48
N PRO A 441 13.85 -10.66 -16.20
CA PRO A 441 13.81 -10.50 -17.65
C PRO A 441 14.22 -9.11 -18.13
N ALA A 442 14.83 -9.02 -19.32
CA ALA A 442 15.08 -7.74 -19.98
C ALA A 442 13.77 -6.95 -20.15
N HIS A 443 13.87 -5.62 -20.13
CA HIS A 443 12.75 -4.68 -20.15
C HIS A 443 11.81 -4.74 -18.94
N SER A 444 12.21 -5.45 -17.88
CA SER A 444 11.60 -5.29 -16.56
C SER A 444 11.97 -3.93 -15.97
N MET A 445 11.12 -3.45 -15.06
CA MET A 445 11.31 -2.18 -14.35
C MET A 445 10.78 -2.32 -12.93
N THR A 446 11.23 -1.44 -12.03
CA THR A 446 10.61 -1.35 -10.71
C THR A 446 9.25 -0.64 -10.84
N GLN A 447 8.18 -1.27 -10.39
CA GLN A 447 6.83 -0.76 -10.61
C GLN A 447 5.82 -1.13 -9.55
N ASN A 448 4.75 -0.32 -9.47
CA ASN A 448 3.60 -0.53 -8.61
C ASN A 448 4.03 -0.61 -7.13
N VAL A 449 4.65 0.48 -6.65
CA VAL A 449 5.18 0.55 -5.29
C VAL A 449 4.46 1.62 -4.50
N LEU A 450 3.90 1.23 -3.36
CA LEU A 450 3.38 2.12 -2.33
C LEU A 450 4.41 2.29 -1.22
N VAL A 451 4.72 3.55 -0.89
CA VAL A 451 5.52 3.94 0.26
C VAL A 451 4.66 4.87 1.11
N SER A 452 4.06 4.36 2.19
CA SER A 452 3.11 5.15 2.98
C SER A 452 3.36 5.17 4.48
N ASP A 453 3.02 6.26 5.15
CA ASP A 453 2.97 6.30 6.62
C ASP A 453 4.31 5.98 7.31
N ASN A 454 5.44 6.17 6.60
CA ASN A 454 6.78 5.92 7.13
C ASN A 454 7.42 7.17 7.73
N GLU A 455 8.36 6.96 8.64
CA GLU A 455 9.26 7.98 9.14
C GLU A 455 10.67 7.78 8.56
N PHE A 456 11.19 8.82 7.91
CA PHE A 456 12.54 8.83 7.36
C PHE A 456 13.40 9.89 8.06
N TYR A 457 14.43 9.43 8.75
CA TYR A 457 15.43 10.28 9.38
C TYR A 457 16.73 10.20 8.57
N ALA A 458 17.10 11.29 7.91
CA ALA A 458 18.19 11.28 6.93
C ALA A 458 19.55 10.80 7.48
N GLY A 459 19.78 10.89 8.80
CA GLY A 459 21.03 10.43 9.42
C GLY A 459 22.22 11.25 8.95
N ARG A 460 23.13 10.67 8.16
CA ARG A 460 24.21 11.38 7.45
C ARG A 460 24.02 11.39 5.94
N SER A 461 22.90 10.87 5.44
CA SER A 461 22.60 10.83 4.01
C SER A 461 22.38 12.23 3.45
N GLN A 462 23.12 12.52 2.37
CA GLN A 462 22.94 13.74 1.60
C GLN A 462 21.63 13.70 0.83
N TRP A 463 21.26 12.52 0.32
CA TRP A 463 19.98 12.22 -0.30
C TRP A 463 19.28 11.12 0.50
N ALA A 464 18.20 11.42 1.21
CA ALA A 464 17.64 10.43 2.16
C ALA A 464 16.90 9.29 1.45
N VAL A 465 15.97 9.61 0.55
CA VAL A 465 15.15 8.64 -0.19
C VAL A 465 15.29 8.90 -1.68
N VAL A 466 15.63 7.86 -2.45
CA VAL A 466 15.97 8.00 -3.87
C VAL A 466 15.36 6.88 -4.72
N PRO A 467 14.14 7.07 -5.25
CA PRO A 467 13.61 6.35 -6.41
C PRO A 467 14.23 6.87 -7.71
N GLY A 468 15.17 6.11 -8.27
CA GLY A 468 15.90 6.47 -9.50
C GLY A 468 17.00 5.45 -9.78
N PRO A 469 17.74 5.56 -10.90
CA PRO A 469 18.78 4.60 -11.26
C PRO A 469 19.91 4.65 -10.25
N GLN A 470 20.74 3.61 -10.17
CA GLN A 470 21.81 3.47 -9.19
C GLN A 470 22.91 4.52 -9.37
N ASN A 471 23.19 4.89 -10.62
CA ASN A 471 24.19 5.88 -11.00
C ASN A 471 23.71 6.68 -12.21
N SER A 472 24.59 7.45 -12.85
CA SER A 472 24.25 8.30 -14.00
C SER A 472 24.48 7.63 -15.37
N ILE A 473 24.77 6.33 -15.41
CA ILE A 473 25.17 5.60 -16.62
C ILE A 473 24.17 4.50 -16.95
N GLU A 474 23.61 3.85 -15.93
CA GLU A 474 22.64 2.77 -16.10
C GLU A 474 21.24 3.29 -16.44
N ASP A 475 20.53 2.57 -17.33
CA ASP A 475 19.09 2.72 -17.61
C ASP A 475 18.34 1.72 -16.73
N GLU A 476 17.75 2.17 -15.63
CA GLU A 476 17.13 1.38 -14.56
C GLU A 476 15.78 1.98 -14.18
N ARG A 477 14.80 1.76 -15.07
CA ARG A 477 13.52 2.47 -15.06
C ARG A 477 12.66 2.13 -13.84
N LEU A 478 11.88 3.13 -13.44
CA LEU A 478 10.84 3.02 -12.42
C LEU A 478 9.54 3.63 -12.93
N ARG A 479 8.39 3.05 -12.55
CA ARG A 479 7.08 3.65 -12.81
C ARG A 479 6.06 3.37 -11.71
N ASN A 480 4.96 4.12 -11.66
CA ASN A 480 3.84 3.86 -10.73
C ASN A 480 4.31 3.78 -9.27
N ILE A 481 4.91 4.87 -8.79
CA ILE A 481 5.43 4.98 -7.43
C ILE A 481 4.57 5.98 -6.67
N LEU A 482 3.82 5.49 -5.67
CA LEU A 482 2.99 6.32 -4.80
C LEU A 482 3.70 6.49 -3.46
N ILE A 483 4.05 7.74 -3.12
CA ILE A 483 4.72 8.13 -1.88
C ILE A 483 3.77 9.03 -1.11
N GLU A 484 3.11 8.51 -0.08
CA GLU A 484 2.08 9.26 0.64
C GLU A 484 2.14 9.20 2.16
N ARG A 485 1.75 10.29 2.83
CA ARG A 485 1.66 10.35 4.31
C ARG A 485 2.95 9.99 5.05
N ASN A 486 4.10 10.17 4.41
CA ASN A 486 5.40 9.96 5.05
C ASN A 486 5.90 11.23 5.74
N SER A 487 6.72 11.06 6.77
CA SER A 487 7.43 12.13 7.46
C SER A 487 8.92 12.04 7.13
N PHE A 488 9.50 13.12 6.62
CA PHE A 488 10.92 13.21 6.29
C PHE A 488 11.59 14.26 7.17
N ARG A 489 12.73 13.90 7.77
CA ARG A 489 13.52 14.81 8.59
C ARG A 489 14.97 14.89 8.14
N ALA A 490 15.41 16.12 7.87
CA ALA A 490 16.78 16.44 7.52
C ALA A 490 17.75 16.29 8.69
N SER A 491 19.02 16.21 8.32
CA SER A 491 20.18 16.21 9.20
C SER A 491 21.18 17.28 8.74
N ASN A 492 22.25 17.50 9.50
CA ASN A 492 23.30 18.46 9.17
C ASN A 492 24.15 18.15 7.92
N THR A 493 23.92 17.03 7.24
CA THR A 493 24.53 16.73 5.93
C THR A 493 23.51 16.66 4.79
N SER A 494 22.22 16.73 5.11
CA SER A 494 21.15 16.54 4.13
C SER A 494 21.09 17.68 3.14
N ILE A 495 21.01 17.33 1.86
CA ILE A 495 20.82 18.24 0.74
C ILE A 495 19.41 18.06 0.16
N ILE A 496 19.01 16.80 -0.04
CA ILE A 496 17.73 16.39 -0.64
C ILE A 496 17.09 15.34 0.26
N LEU A 497 15.81 15.50 0.61
CA LEU A 497 15.09 14.45 1.35
C LEU A 497 14.52 13.38 0.42
N LEU A 498 13.88 13.78 -0.68
CA LEU A 498 13.32 12.87 -1.67
C LEU A 498 13.78 13.26 -3.07
N ARG A 499 14.53 12.39 -3.74
CA ARG A 499 14.90 12.56 -5.15
C ARG A 499 14.18 11.53 -6.01
N GLN A 500 13.38 11.98 -6.97
CA GLN A 500 12.55 11.13 -7.81
C GLN A 500 12.95 11.28 -9.30
N SER A 501 13.12 10.14 -9.98
CA SER A 501 13.51 10.09 -11.41
C SER A 501 12.64 9.19 -12.29
N GLY A 502 11.71 8.42 -11.74
CA GLY A 502 10.81 7.52 -12.50
C GLY A 502 9.56 8.21 -13.05
N ASN A 503 8.77 7.47 -13.82
CA ASN A 503 7.55 7.97 -14.46
C ASN A 503 6.31 7.67 -13.62
N TYR A 504 5.22 8.43 -13.81
CA TYR A 504 3.94 8.20 -13.12
C TYR A 504 4.12 8.10 -11.59
N ALA A 505 4.89 9.03 -11.02
CA ALA A 505 5.09 9.10 -9.59
C ALA A 505 4.15 10.12 -8.95
N THR A 506 3.48 9.71 -7.91
CA THR A 506 2.59 10.56 -7.12
C THR A 506 3.18 10.71 -5.72
N ILE A 507 3.52 11.94 -5.36
CA ILE A 507 4.09 12.31 -4.06
C ILE A 507 3.07 13.22 -3.38
N ARG A 508 2.31 12.67 -2.42
CA ARG A 508 1.20 13.42 -1.81
C ARG A 508 1.10 13.32 -0.31
N ASN A 509 0.55 14.35 0.34
CA ASN A 509 0.32 14.35 1.79
C ASN A 509 1.58 14.05 2.61
N ASN A 510 2.79 14.37 2.14
CA ASN A 510 4.00 14.13 2.93
C ASN A 510 4.40 15.38 3.72
N VAL A 511 5.09 15.17 4.83
CA VAL A 511 5.66 16.24 5.65
C VAL A 511 7.18 16.21 5.53
N PHE A 512 7.79 17.34 5.20
CA PHE A 512 9.23 17.52 5.05
C PHE A 512 9.75 18.57 6.04
N ASN A 513 10.45 18.13 7.07
CA ASN A 513 11.19 19.03 7.96
C ASN A 513 12.65 19.15 7.48
N LEU A 514 12.95 20.28 6.84
CA LEU A 514 14.25 20.60 6.27
C LEU A 514 15.22 21.24 7.28
N THR A 515 14.75 21.55 8.48
CA THR A 515 15.54 22.22 9.52
C THR A 515 16.84 21.47 9.82
N GLY A 516 17.95 22.21 9.89
CA GLY A 516 19.29 21.67 10.09
C GLY A 516 19.99 21.19 8.82
N GLY A 517 19.30 21.02 7.70
CA GLY A 517 19.88 20.62 6.40
C GLY A 517 20.91 21.61 5.87
N ILE A 518 21.96 21.14 5.19
CA ILE A 518 22.87 22.04 4.45
C ILE A 518 22.27 22.47 3.10
N GLY A 519 21.41 21.63 2.51
CA GLY A 519 20.55 22.02 1.40
C GLY A 519 19.14 22.36 1.86
N GLY A 520 18.27 22.65 0.89
CA GLY A 520 16.89 23.07 1.13
C GLY A 520 15.85 22.28 0.35
N GLN A 521 16.22 21.17 -0.29
CA GLN A 521 15.33 20.43 -1.19
C GLN A 521 14.55 19.35 -0.45
N GLY A 522 13.23 19.51 -0.40
CA GLY A 522 12.34 18.46 0.06
C GLY A 522 12.14 17.42 -1.02
N ILE A 523 11.66 17.86 -2.19
CA ILE A 523 11.48 17.03 -3.38
C ILE A 523 12.37 17.55 -4.51
N HIS A 524 13.13 16.66 -5.12
CA HIS A 524 13.90 16.92 -6.32
C HIS A 524 13.44 15.99 -7.45
N LEU A 525 12.78 16.56 -8.46
CA LEU A 525 12.32 15.88 -9.66
C LEU A 525 13.29 16.15 -10.80
N SER A 526 14.02 15.12 -11.22
CA SER A 526 14.90 15.21 -12.39
C SER A 526 15.25 13.85 -12.95
N LYS A 527 15.52 13.83 -14.25
CA LYS A 527 16.23 12.72 -14.89
C LYS A 527 17.56 12.46 -14.16
N ARG A 528 17.94 11.20 -14.04
CA ARG A 528 19.28 10.81 -13.61
C ARG A 528 19.91 9.92 -14.65
N GLY A 529 21.01 10.38 -15.25
CA GLY A 529 21.80 9.51 -16.12
C GLY A 529 21.09 9.07 -17.40
N ALA A 530 21.08 7.76 -17.66
CA ALA A 530 20.56 7.19 -18.90
C ALA A 530 19.04 6.96 -18.89
N ASP A 531 18.38 6.99 -17.72
CA ASP A 531 16.93 6.84 -17.61
C ASP A 531 16.16 7.83 -18.50
N PRO A 532 14.94 7.49 -18.94
CA PRO A 532 14.01 8.45 -19.50
C PRO A 532 13.82 9.67 -18.60
N ALA A 533 13.36 10.77 -19.19
CA ALA A 533 12.92 11.90 -18.39
C ALA A 533 11.73 11.49 -17.50
N PRO A 534 11.65 11.98 -16.25
CA PRO A 534 10.48 11.73 -15.41
C PRO A 534 9.27 12.40 -16.07
N GLU A 535 8.22 11.60 -16.26
CA GLU A 535 7.00 12.00 -16.93
C GLU A 535 5.80 11.79 -15.99
N HIS A 536 4.78 12.65 -16.07
CA HIS A 536 3.52 12.50 -15.35
C HIS A 536 3.72 12.47 -13.81
N ALA A 537 4.62 13.31 -13.28
CA ALA A 537 4.83 13.43 -11.85
C ALA A 537 3.74 14.30 -11.21
N ARG A 538 3.11 13.81 -10.13
CA ARG A 538 2.07 14.52 -9.36
C ARG A 538 2.56 14.81 -7.95
N ILE A 539 2.70 16.08 -7.60
CA ILE A 539 3.21 16.55 -6.31
C ILE A 539 2.09 17.36 -5.62
N TYR A 540 1.32 16.68 -4.79
CA TYR A 540 0.08 17.23 -4.22
C TYR A 540 0.13 17.36 -2.70
N ASN A 541 -0.36 18.47 -2.13
CA ASN A 541 -0.66 18.51 -0.70
C ASN A 541 0.53 18.14 0.20
N ASN A 542 1.76 18.48 -0.17
CA ASN A 542 2.91 18.25 0.72
C ASN A 542 3.16 19.49 1.58
N THR A 543 3.61 19.29 2.82
CA THR A 543 3.99 20.37 3.74
C THR A 543 5.50 20.38 3.96
N PHE A 544 6.14 21.52 3.77
CA PHE A 544 7.59 21.72 3.93
C PHE A 544 7.87 22.76 5.01
N TYR A 545 8.91 22.55 5.80
CA TYR A 545 9.26 23.46 6.88
C TYR A 545 10.76 23.64 7.09
N ARG A 546 11.17 24.89 7.29
CA ARG A 546 12.54 25.29 7.60
C ARG A 546 12.54 26.31 8.75
N ALA A 547 12.97 25.90 9.93
CA ALA A 547 12.97 26.75 11.13
C ALA A 547 14.20 27.65 11.30
N ASP A 548 15.24 27.47 10.48
CA ASP A 548 16.51 28.19 10.62
C ASP A 548 16.83 28.99 9.34
N SER A 549 18.00 29.64 9.32
CA SER A 549 18.45 30.50 8.22
C SER A 549 18.96 29.77 6.97
N GLY A 550 18.76 28.46 6.86
CA GLY A 550 19.18 27.71 5.70
C GLY A 550 18.33 27.97 4.45
N VAL A 551 18.73 27.33 3.36
CA VAL A 551 17.99 27.36 2.09
C VAL A 551 16.64 26.66 2.25
N LEU A 552 15.61 27.24 1.64
CA LEU A 552 14.30 26.60 1.46
C LEU A 552 13.99 26.57 -0.04
N GLU A 553 14.16 25.41 -0.64
CA GLU A 553 13.82 25.14 -2.05
C GLU A 553 12.93 23.90 -2.06
N ALA A 554 11.69 24.05 -1.58
CA ALA A 554 10.87 22.92 -1.16
C ALA A 554 10.69 21.86 -2.26
N ILE A 555 10.38 22.31 -3.48
CA ILE A 555 10.21 21.47 -4.67
C ILE A 555 11.11 22.01 -5.78
N TYR A 556 12.04 21.19 -6.24
CA TYR A 556 12.88 21.45 -7.41
C TYR A 556 12.43 20.59 -8.59
N ILE A 557 12.14 21.21 -9.73
CA ILE A 557 11.74 20.53 -10.97
C ILE A 557 12.72 20.92 -12.08
N ALA A 558 13.50 19.94 -12.54
CA ALA A 558 14.47 20.13 -13.61
C ALA A 558 13.80 20.37 -14.97
N GLY A 559 14.55 20.99 -15.90
CA GLY A 559 14.07 21.30 -17.25
C GLY A 559 13.71 20.08 -18.11
N ASP A 560 14.20 18.89 -17.74
CA ASP A 560 13.89 17.63 -18.41
C ASP A 560 12.54 17.01 -18.02
N ALA A 561 11.93 17.41 -16.91
CA ALA A 561 10.66 16.82 -16.47
C ALA A 561 9.51 17.13 -17.44
N ILE A 562 8.66 16.14 -17.70
CA ILE A 562 7.55 16.23 -18.67
C ILE A 562 6.21 16.06 -17.94
N ASP A 563 5.25 16.95 -18.21
CA ASP A 563 3.91 16.89 -17.62
C ASP A 563 3.95 16.74 -16.09
N ALA A 564 4.71 17.59 -15.40
CA ALA A 564 4.73 17.60 -13.94
C ALA A 564 3.64 18.53 -13.41
N VAL A 565 3.01 18.16 -12.28
CA VAL A 565 2.07 19.02 -11.58
C VAL A 565 2.51 19.17 -10.13
N ALA A 566 2.71 20.40 -9.68
CA ALA A 566 2.92 20.75 -8.28
C ALA A 566 1.74 21.62 -7.80
N ARG A 567 0.84 21.05 -7.00
CA ARG A 567 -0.40 21.70 -6.59
C ARG A 567 -0.69 21.54 -5.10
N ASN A 568 -1.30 22.54 -4.49
CA ASN A 568 -1.70 22.51 -3.07
C ASN A 568 -0.55 22.24 -2.09
N ASN A 569 0.71 22.56 -2.44
CA ASN A 569 1.82 22.36 -1.52
C ASN A 569 2.00 23.59 -0.61
N LEU A 570 2.28 23.35 0.66
CA LEU A 570 2.52 24.37 1.68
C LEU A 570 4.00 24.37 2.05
N ALA A 571 4.69 25.50 1.98
CA ALA A 571 6.02 25.65 2.55
C ALA A 571 6.05 26.77 3.58
N ALA A 572 6.77 26.52 4.68
CA ALA A 572 6.96 27.52 5.72
C ALA A 572 8.43 27.68 6.11
N GLY A 573 8.91 28.91 6.04
CA GLY A 573 10.31 29.25 6.24
C GLY A 573 10.48 30.59 6.94
N PRO A 574 10.00 30.75 8.19
CA PRO A 574 10.00 32.03 8.91
C PRO A 574 11.37 32.69 8.98
N PHE A 575 12.43 31.89 9.00
CA PHE A 575 13.81 32.35 9.09
C PHE A 575 14.66 31.98 7.88
N ALA A 576 14.11 31.23 6.91
CA ALA A 576 14.85 30.74 5.75
C ALA A 576 15.42 31.90 4.93
N THR A 577 16.63 31.72 4.39
CA THR A 577 17.32 32.74 3.58
C THR A 577 17.32 32.36 2.10
N SER A 578 18.06 33.08 1.25
CA SER A 578 18.01 32.90 -0.21
C SER A 578 18.78 31.66 -0.67
N PRO A 579 18.20 30.79 -1.53
CA PRO A 579 16.84 30.88 -2.05
C PRO A 579 15.78 30.43 -1.03
N LYS A 580 14.66 31.17 -1.02
CA LYS A 580 13.42 30.86 -0.29
C LYS A 580 12.29 30.77 -1.30
N VAL A 581 12.12 29.57 -1.85
CA VAL A 581 11.23 29.27 -2.96
C VAL A 581 10.47 27.98 -2.65
N LEU A 582 9.17 27.98 -2.92
CA LEU A 582 8.36 26.78 -2.76
C LEU A 582 8.51 25.86 -3.97
N VAL A 583 8.23 26.34 -5.19
CA VAL A 583 8.48 25.59 -6.43
C VAL A 583 9.53 26.32 -7.25
N GLN A 584 10.72 25.72 -7.37
CA GLN A 584 11.73 26.12 -8.35
C GLN A 584 11.56 25.26 -9.60
N ASN A 585 10.90 25.81 -10.61
CA ASN A 585 10.59 25.10 -11.85
C ASN A 585 11.44 25.59 -13.03
N TYR A 586 12.12 24.65 -13.70
CA TYR A 586 12.83 24.89 -14.96
C TYR A 586 12.20 24.18 -16.16
N SER A 587 11.19 23.32 -15.94
CA SER A 587 10.49 22.61 -17.01
C SER A 587 9.44 23.49 -17.69
N PRO A 588 9.39 23.51 -19.03
CA PRO A 588 8.38 24.26 -19.77
C PRO A 588 7.00 23.59 -19.76
N SER A 589 6.88 22.35 -19.27
CA SER A 589 5.65 21.54 -19.30
C SER A 589 5.11 21.23 -17.91
N THR A 590 5.49 22.04 -16.93
CA THR A 590 5.04 21.89 -15.54
C THR A 590 3.90 22.85 -15.22
N THR A 591 2.85 22.33 -14.59
CA THR A 591 1.81 23.13 -13.94
C THR A 591 2.16 23.30 -12.47
N ALA A 592 2.35 24.53 -12.01
CA ALA A 592 2.57 24.84 -10.60
C ALA A 592 1.57 25.91 -10.14
N ASP A 593 0.57 25.50 -9.36
CA ASP A 593 -0.57 26.35 -8.96
C ASP A 593 -1.05 26.03 -7.54
N HIS A 594 -1.80 26.95 -6.93
CA HIS A 594 -2.36 26.78 -5.57
C HIS A 594 -1.34 26.34 -4.51
N ASN A 595 -0.07 26.74 -4.66
CA ASN A 595 0.96 26.48 -3.68
C ASN A 595 1.16 27.71 -2.79
N LEU A 596 1.35 27.50 -1.49
CA LEU A 596 1.44 28.58 -0.49
C LEU A 596 2.80 28.58 0.20
N LEU A 597 3.58 29.64 0.00
CA LEU A 597 4.76 29.94 0.82
C LEU A 597 4.36 30.94 1.91
N SER A 598 4.50 30.56 3.18
CA SER A 598 4.09 31.41 4.32
C SER A 598 5.11 31.40 5.45
N ASP A 599 5.37 32.55 6.06
CA ASP A 599 6.18 32.64 7.29
C ASP A 599 5.40 32.33 8.56
N ASN A 600 4.07 32.33 8.46
CA ASN A 600 3.19 31.96 9.55
C ASN A 600 2.01 31.16 9.02
N PRO A 601 2.19 29.87 8.73
CA PRO A 601 1.11 28.98 8.30
C PRO A 601 0.13 28.62 9.42
N LYS A 602 0.35 29.11 10.66
CA LYS A 602 -0.43 28.79 11.85
C LYS A 602 -0.56 27.29 12.12
N PHE A 603 0.58 26.62 12.24
CA PHE A 603 0.61 25.23 12.68
C PHE A 603 0.19 25.07 14.15
N VAL A 604 -0.21 23.85 14.53
CA VAL A 604 -0.55 23.53 15.92
C VAL A 604 0.63 23.72 16.89
N ALA A 605 1.86 23.54 16.42
CA ALA A 605 3.08 23.87 17.16
C ALA A 605 3.85 25.05 16.52
N ASN A 606 4.44 25.90 17.36
CA ASN A 606 5.28 27.03 16.89
C ASN A 606 6.65 26.56 16.37
N ALA A 607 7.13 25.39 16.79
CA ALA A 607 8.37 24.77 16.33
C ALA A 607 8.10 23.27 16.10
N PRO A 608 7.42 22.91 15.00
CA PRO A 608 6.97 21.55 14.76
C PRO A 608 8.17 20.60 14.54
N VAL A 609 8.13 19.44 15.20
CA VAL A 609 9.19 18.41 15.12
C VAL A 609 8.66 17.04 14.71
N SER A 610 7.41 16.70 15.04
CA SER A 610 6.71 15.51 14.55
C SER A 610 5.68 15.87 13.48
N ALA A 611 5.27 14.91 12.65
CA ALA A 611 4.34 15.16 11.54
C ALA A 611 3.01 15.80 12.01
N LEU A 612 2.43 15.31 13.10
CA LEU A 612 1.18 15.85 13.64
C LEU A 612 1.30 17.30 14.14
N ASN A 613 2.51 17.80 14.39
CA ASN A 613 2.71 19.20 14.77
C ASN A 613 2.45 20.19 13.62
N PHE A 614 2.36 19.70 12.38
CA PHE A 614 2.13 20.49 11.17
C PHE A 614 0.65 20.65 10.80
N GLN A 615 -0.26 20.08 11.60
CA GLN A 615 -1.70 20.35 11.47
C GLN A 615 -1.97 21.86 11.53
N LEU A 616 -2.98 22.30 10.79
CA LEU A 616 -3.38 23.69 10.71
C LEU A 616 -4.21 24.09 11.94
N LYS A 617 -4.16 25.37 12.31
CA LYS A 617 -5.09 26.00 13.26
C LYS A 617 -6.03 26.94 12.54
N ALA A 618 -7.17 27.21 13.18
CA ALA A 618 -8.14 28.21 12.76
C ALA A 618 -7.48 29.52 12.28
N GLY A 619 -7.94 30.00 11.12
CA GLY A 619 -7.45 31.20 10.46
C GLY A 619 -6.08 31.03 9.80
N SER A 620 -5.57 29.81 9.62
CA SER A 620 -4.43 29.57 8.73
C SER A 620 -4.75 30.07 7.32
N PRO A 621 -3.80 30.72 6.62
CA PRO A 621 -3.98 31.12 5.22
C PRO A 621 -4.04 29.93 4.25
N ALA A 622 -3.81 28.70 4.73
CA ALA A 622 -3.88 27.49 3.94
C ALA A 622 -5.29 26.87 3.89
N ILE A 623 -6.17 27.27 4.81
CA ILE A 623 -7.53 26.72 4.93
C ILE A 623 -8.37 27.18 3.74
N ASP A 624 -9.07 26.25 3.11
CA ASP A 624 -9.98 26.44 1.97
C ASP A 624 -9.35 27.20 0.77
N ALA A 625 -8.02 27.15 0.64
CA ALA A 625 -7.26 27.93 -0.35
C ALA A 625 -6.73 27.10 -1.54
N GLY A 626 -6.93 25.79 -1.50
CA GLY A 626 -6.45 24.83 -2.49
C GLY A 626 -7.42 24.61 -3.65
N ALA A 627 -7.00 23.74 -4.58
CA ALA A 627 -7.78 23.32 -5.75
C ALA A 627 -8.01 21.80 -5.75
N PRO A 628 -9.00 21.28 -6.50
CA PRO A 628 -9.21 19.84 -6.60
C PRO A 628 -7.99 19.07 -7.11
N VAL A 629 -7.70 17.93 -6.47
CA VAL A 629 -6.64 16.97 -6.82
C VAL A 629 -7.11 15.53 -6.61
N ALA A 630 -6.47 14.57 -7.28
CA ALA A 630 -6.80 13.15 -7.19
C ALA A 630 -6.36 12.53 -5.86
N ASN A 631 -7.06 12.93 -4.80
CA ASN A 631 -6.84 12.56 -3.41
C ASN A 631 -7.99 13.11 -2.52
N LEU A 632 -8.78 12.25 -1.86
CA LEU A 632 -9.87 12.66 -0.96
C LEU A 632 -9.55 12.44 0.53
N GLU A 633 -8.29 12.15 0.87
CA GLU A 633 -7.83 12.05 2.26
C GLU A 633 -6.59 12.91 2.53
N ASP A 634 -6.40 13.30 3.77
CA ASP A 634 -5.22 14.02 4.24
C ASP A 634 -4.16 13.09 4.89
N TYR A 635 -3.16 13.66 5.56
CA TYR A 635 -2.15 12.91 6.31
C TYR A 635 -2.72 11.98 7.39
N ASN A 636 -3.82 12.39 8.03
CA ASN A 636 -4.49 11.63 9.08
C ASN A 636 -5.56 10.68 8.53
N GLU A 637 -5.68 10.53 7.20
CA GLU A 637 -6.78 9.81 6.55
C GLU A 637 -8.15 10.45 6.85
N SER A 638 -8.17 11.75 7.15
CA SER A 638 -9.40 12.53 7.27
C SER A 638 -9.88 12.92 5.88
N SER A 639 -11.20 12.88 5.66
CA SER A 639 -11.81 13.25 4.38
C SER A 639 -11.46 14.69 3.97
N ARG A 640 -11.34 14.92 2.67
CA ARG A 640 -11.21 16.24 2.05
C ARG A 640 -11.96 16.33 0.72
N PRO A 641 -12.44 17.51 0.32
CA PRO A 641 -12.36 18.78 1.05
C PRO A 641 -13.34 18.87 2.23
N ILE A 642 -12.97 19.61 3.29
CA ILE A 642 -13.87 20.00 4.38
C ILE A 642 -13.98 21.52 4.38
N ASN A 643 -15.19 22.06 4.60
CA ASN A 643 -15.35 23.51 4.79
C ASN A 643 -14.77 23.91 6.17
N GLY A 644 -13.48 24.26 6.18
CA GLY A 644 -12.70 24.53 7.37
C GLY A 644 -12.95 25.92 7.95
N ASP A 645 -13.25 26.92 7.11
CA ASP A 645 -13.48 28.31 7.53
C ASP A 645 -14.96 28.62 7.86
N GLY A 646 -15.87 27.69 7.54
CA GLY A 646 -17.31 27.81 7.78
C GLY A 646 -18.02 28.76 6.82
N THR A 647 -17.38 29.16 5.72
CA THR A 647 -17.89 30.08 4.72
C THR A 647 -17.86 29.44 3.33
N GLY A 648 -18.81 29.79 2.46
CA GLY A 648 -18.87 29.23 1.11
C GLY A 648 -19.05 27.70 1.06
N ALA A 649 -18.55 27.08 -0.01
CA ALA A 649 -18.54 25.63 -0.21
C ALA A 649 -17.17 25.06 0.16
N ALA A 650 -17.13 23.82 0.67
CA ALA A 650 -15.90 23.14 1.05
C ALA A 650 -14.84 23.21 -0.07
N GLN A 651 -13.65 23.71 0.27
CA GLN A 651 -12.49 23.72 -0.61
C GLN A 651 -11.37 22.86 -0.01
N TYR A 652 -10.35 22.58 -0.81
CA TYR A 652 -9.19 21.83 -0.33
C TYR A 652 -8.31 22.74 0.53
N ASP A 653 -7.73 22.20 1.59
CA ASP A 653 -6.63 22.88 2.25
C ASP A 653 -5.30 22.70 1.50
N ILE A 654 -4.46 23.73 1.55
CA ILE A 654 -3.10 23.66 1.03
C ILE A 654 -2.20 22.98 2.08
N GLY A 655 -1.48 21.93 1.65
CA GLY A 655 -0.58 21.14 2.48
C GLY A 655 -1.15 19.77 2.86
N ALA A 656 -0.41 19.08 3.73
CA ALA A 656 -0.64 17.68 4.05
C ALA A 656 -1.87 17.41 4.93
N PHE A 657 -2.38 18.42 5.61
CA PHE A 657 -3.48 18.29 6.56
C PHE A 657 -4.71 19.04 6.08
N GLU A 658 -5.88 18.47 6.35
CA GLU A 658 -7.16 19.14 6.23
C GLU A 658 -7.59 19.66 7.61
N PHE A 659 -8.01 20.91 7.69
CA PHE A 659 -8.54 21.51 8.90
C PHE A 659 -10.03 21.25 9.03
N ALA A 660 -10.42 20.62 10.14
CA ALA A 660 -11.79 20.55 10.59
C ALA A 660 -11.95 21.40 11.87
N PRO A 661 -12.92 22.33 11.93
CA PRO A 661 -13.08 23.29 13.03
C PRO A 661 -13.54 22.69 14.37
#